data_AF-A0A0D0D3B5-F1
#
_entry.id   AF-A0A0D0D3B5-F1
#
_cell.length_a   1.000
_cell.length_b   1.000
_cell.length_c   1.000
_cell.angle_alpha   90.00
_cell.angle_beta   90.00
_cell.angle_gamma   90.00
#
_symmetry.space_group_name_H-M   'P 1'
#
loop_
_entity.id
_entity.type
_entity.pdbx_description
1 polymer ?
#
loop_
_entity_poly.entity_id
_entity_poly.type
_entity_poly.pdbx_seq_one_letter_code
_entity_poly.pdbx_strand_id
1 'polypeptide(L)'
;MIIPIALDSLWIPTESPKDYVEVAGYDLWMTFIKNVHDVPEALNIENFKAALSKSLAIYRHACGRLLKESVDGSATWKIRLTDSPILLEIVNVEELLHFTDSVIQDNLVSFLPDTSEVTNIDSPLLRLKLHLSSRRTIIGIAWHHTLGDAATLLRFMITLSDCYQGSEPESNSLPTFRKHRFSEPLSMDIPTWLPHMSHLAHTYSASEIGAKYTEGDEVVIPIRAMIRRSEADVLRTKIQATLNPDSMVRLSIQDCLTAIIVSAINSLRPNAVSRVTNAAGFRQVRAEWNDPNIAGNSIYIVSTQDFAPEFAHDPRHVATVIRESLVAARQAGYVTGYMNVAGHLMALAADKQEHFFFGSDPTTVSVNSNFVLNWQAADFGHPKTRFFTPGITRFYLRAFTANPTPSYGKGEAIDLTFGAPASLRQGIIERLGPEFLVNEATRSEIQSLWDKGDTAELERRMKPRIEFGTAGLRGKMEAGWARMNDLIIIQASQGLCKYVLSQVKDAPSRGIVIGHDHRYNSEKWAQLTAAVFIEQGVKVYLYRGLVHTPLVPFGVKNLNAACGVMITASHNPKNDNGYKVYWENAVQIIAPHDKGISDAIQANLSPKVWSVDKVPTSSICLDVTEDTKEKYFSAIELLKLPQYVRFAIVDVEYSRSSYCVDIRYTPSEKPLVFVNTSMHGVGHPFVTRALQSYHITVNPVEEQMLPDPAFPTLTFPNPEEKGALDLAIEQAKACRADYVLAQDPDSDRFSACQLHPTGEVTTFTGDQLGTVFAALVFETYRDTGKPLSKLAMVASAVSSKMVEAIAMKEGFKFVECLTGFKYIGNTALDLVSKGYEVPFGYEEAIGFMFGSEIRDKDGVASSVMFAQLAENLHHQGKTVKSYLEDLYERYGYFKTLNSYFVCNDTQIINAIFARLRNYRGLKLVTEPNYPQYIAGVDITRVVDLTIGYDSANPPSYQPSLPLSSGHMIQFRGEQRSEGTKIVLTVRTSGTEPKIKYYLEGSGKDSSVVSGLLTRVVSALSDDWMQAQVYNLGKP
;
A
#
# COMPACT_ATOMS: atom_id res chain seq x y z
N MET A 1 33.22 -20.03 -0.17
CA MET A 1 34.37 -20.72 0.45
C MET A 1 33.85 -21.97 1.15
N ILE A 2 34.57 -23.08 1.10
CA ILE A 2 34.19 -24.30 1.84
C ILE A 2 35.34 -24.61 2.80
N ILE A 3 35.03 -24.75 4.09
CA ILE A 3 36.02 -24.94 5.15
C ILE A 3 35.75 -26.27 5.87
N PRO A 4 36.75 -27.15 6.03
CA PRO A 4 36.62 -28.35 6.86
C PRO A 4 36.69 -28.01 8.35
N ILE A 5 35.74 -28.53 9.13
CA ILE A 5 35.67 -28.37 10.59
C ILE A 5 35.87 -29.74 11.25
N ALA A 6 37.03 -29.91 11.89
CA ALA A 6 37.32 -31.10 12.69
C ALA A 6 36.64 -31.02 14.07
N LEU A 7 36.31 -32.17 14.65
CA LEU A 7 35.80 -32.25 16.03
C LEU A 7 36.93 -32.06 17.04
N ASP A 8 36.63 -31.40 18.17
CA ASP A 8 37.60 -31.23 19.26
C ASP A 8 37.60 -32.47 20.17
N SER A 9 38.62 -33.31 20.05
CA SER A 9 38.71 -34.58 20.79
C SER A 9 38.74 -34.41 22.32
N LEU A 10 39.11 -33.23 22.84
CA LEU A 10 39.15 -32.97 24.28
C LEU A 10 37.75 -32.86 24.90
N TRP A 11 36.74 -32.59 24.08
CA TRP A 11 35.36 -32.35 24.50
C TRP A 11 34.43 -33.54 24.24
N ILE A 12 34.96 -34.70 23.85
CA ILE A 12 34.16 -35.92 23.66
C ILE A 12 33.71 -36.42 25.05
N PRO A 13 32.39 -36.50 25.32
CA PRO A 13 31.90 -37.05 26.58
C PRO A 13 32.38 -38.49 26.78
N THR A 14 32.71 -38.87 28.02
CA THR A 14 33.19 -40.21 28.37
C THR A 14 32.22 -41.34 27.99
N GLU A 15 30.92 -41.03 27.96
CA GLU A 15 29.85 -41.96 27.59
C GLU A 15 29.53 -41.98 26.08
N SER A 16 30.23 -41.17 25.27
CA SER A 16 30.04 -41.12 23.82
C SER A 16 30.58 -42.40 23.15
N PRO A 17 29.83 -43.03 22.24
CA PRO A 17 30.31 -44.20 21.52
C PRO A 17 31.57 -43.89 20.71
N LYS A 18 32.45 -44.90 20.60
CA LYS A 18 33.76 -44.75 19.93
C LYS A 18 33.72 -45.09 18.44
N ASP A 19 32.93 -46.09 18.06
CA ASP A 19 32.97 -46.66 16.70
C ASP A 19 31.68 -46.46 15.90
N TYR A 20 30.52 -46.74 16.51
CA TYR A 20 29.22 -46.62 15.84
C TYR A 20 28.08 -46.30 16.81
N VAL A 21 27.00 -45.72 16.27
CA VAL A 21 25.69 -45.57 16.94
C VAL A 21 24.69 -46.44 16.19
N GLU A 22 23.95 -47.28 16.91
CA GLU A 22 22.88 -48.06 16.29
C GLU A 22 21.76 -47.16 15.75
N VAL A 23 21.20 -47.54 14.60
CA VAL A 23 20.02 -46.89 14.01
C VAL A 23 18.90 -47.90 14.05
N ALA A 24 17.90 -47.64 14.89
CA ALA A 24 16.70 -48.46 14.92
C ALA A 24 15.85 -48.19 13.68
N GLY A 25 15.01 -49.15 13.28
CA GLY A 25 14.19 -49.01 12.07
C GLY A 25 13.37 -47.72 12.03
N TYR A 26 12.81 -47.30 13.17
CA TYR A 26 12.00 -46.09 13.28
C TYR A 26 12.80 -44.78 13.24
N ASP A 27 14.13 -44.82 13.26
CA ASP A 27 14.98 -43.63 13.03
C ASP A 27 15.25 -43.40 11.53
N LEU A 28 14.95 -44.38 10.66
CA LEU A 28 15.22 -44.36 9.22
C LEU A 28 14.16 -43.57 8.45
N TRP A 29 13.82 -42.38 8.96
CA TRP A 29 13.10 -41.37 8.19
C TRP A 29 14.16 -40.75 7.29
N MET A 30 14.35 -41.27 6.08
CA MET A 30 15.49 -40.92 5.23
C MET A 30 15.33 -39.53 4.57
N THR A 31 15.23 -38.46 5.37
CA THR A 31 15.01 -37.07 4.91
C THR A 31 15.78 -36.06 5.80
N PHE A 32 15.81 -34.78 5.39
CA PHE A 32 16.45 -33.70 6.16
C PHE A 32 15.42 -32.73 6.76
N ILE A 33 15.63 -32.38 8.03
CA ILE A 33 15.08 -31.17 8.65
C ILE A 33 15.92 -29.98 8.16
N LYS A 34 15.27 -28.99 7.55
CA LYS A 34 15.92 -27.81 6.97
C LYS A 34 15.46 -26.55 7.69
N ASN A 35 16.40 -25.79 8.24
CA ASN A 35 16.12 -24.58 9.01
C ASN A 35 17.10 -23.46 8.66
N VAL A 36 16.69 -22.21 8.89
CA VAL A 36 17.50 -21.01 8.71
C VAL A 36 17.42 -20.15 9.98
N HIS A 37 18.55 -19.75 10.54
CA HIS A 37 18.63 -18.78 11.63
C HIS A 37 19.19 -17.45 11.10
N ASP A 38 18.50 -16.35 11.37
CA ASP A 38 18.93 -15.00 11.02
C ASP A 38 19.42 -14.29 12.29
N VAL A 39 20.74 -14.15 12.40
CA VAL A 39 21.39 -13.46 13.50
C VAL A 39 21.62 -12.02 13.07
N PRO A 40 21.07 -11.02 13.79
CA PRO A 40 21.02 -9.61 13.38
C PRO A 40 22.37 -8.87 13.43
N GLU A 41 23.47 -9.60 13.55
CA GLU A 41 24.85 -9.10 13.61
C GLU A 41 25.80 -10.04 12.86
N ALA A 42 27.00 -9.56 12.54
CA ALA A 42 28.04 -10.37 11.93
C ALA A 42 28.72 -11.25 12.99
N LEU A 43 28.58 -12.57 12.89
CA LEU A 43 29.25 -13.51 13.78
C LEU A 43 30.75 -13.58 13.49
N ASN A 44 31.55 -13.74 14.54
CA ASN A 44 32.98 -14.01 14.38
C ASN A 44 33.18 -15.45 13.89
N ILE A 45 33.76 -15.58 12.70
CA ILE A 45 33.89 -16.88 12.02
C ILE A 45 34.83 -17.84 12.76
N GLU A 46 35.91 -17.36 13.36
CA GLU A 46 36.82 -18.23 14.12
C GLU A 46 36.17 -18.73 15.40
N ASN A 47 35.42 -17.88 16.10
CA ASN A 47 34.65 -18.29 17.27
C ASN A 47 33.54 -19.29 16.88
N PHE A 48 32.84 -19.06 15.76
CA PHE A 48 31.82 -19.98 15.26
C PHE A 48 32.43 -21.34 14.89
N LYS A 49 33.60 -21.36 14.25
CA LYS A 49 34.32 -22.60 13.92
C LYS A 49 34.72 -23.37 15.18
N ALA A 50 35.27 -22.68 16.18
CA ALA A 50 35.63 -23.30 17.45
C ALA A 50 34.40 -23.86 18.20
N ALA A 51 33.32 -23.08 18.24
CA ALA A 51 32.05 -23.51 18.84
C ALA A 51 31.44 -24.71 18.12
N LEU A 52 31.49 -24.73 16.79
CA LEU A 52 31.04 -25.85 15.98
C LEU A 52 31.89 -27.09 16.23
N SER A 53 33.22 -26.96 16.25
CA SER A 53 34.15 -28.05 16.57
C SER A 53 33.85 -28.71 17.93
N LYS A 54 33.62 -27.89 18.96
CA LYS A 54 33.24 -28.35 20.31
C LYS A 54 31.85 -29.00 20.33
N SER A 55 30.87 -28.40 19.67
CA SER A 55 29.50 -28.92 19.59
C SER A 55 29.43 -30.26 18.85
N LEU A 56 30.23 -30.41 17.79
CA LEU A 56 30.39 -31.67 17.07
C LEU A 56 31.04 -32.76 17.92
N ALA A 57 31.94 -32.43 18.85
CA ALA A 57 32.51 -33.41 19.78
C ALA A 57 31.45 -33.98 20.73
N ILE A 58 30.52 -33.12 21.18
CA ILE A 58 29.39 -33.51 22.03
C ILE A 58 28.35 -34.31 21.25
N TYR A 59 28.00 -33.85 20.04
CA TYR A 59 27.06 -34.49 19.12
C TYR A 59 27.80 -35.28 18.03
N ARG A 60 28.72 -36.16 18.45
CA ARG A 60 29.66 -36.85 17.54
C ARG A 60 29.00 -37.62 16.41
N HIS A 61 27.77 -38.11 16.61
CA HIS A 61 27.01 -38.80 15.56
C HIS A 61 26.63 -37.89 14.38
N ALA A 62 26.55 -36.57 14.57
CA ALA A 62 26.34 -35.61 13.48
C ALA A 62 27.51 -35.59 12.47
N CYS A 63 28.72 -35.94 12.93
CA CYS A 63 29.90 -36.15 12.06
C CYS A 63 29.89 -37.52 11.34
N GLY A 64 28.98 -38.40 11.72
CA GLY A 64 28.95 -39.78 11.26
C GLY A 64 28.51 -39.95 9.80
N ARG A 65 28.60 -41.19 9.34
CA ARG A 65 28.14 -41.64 8.02
C ARG A 65 27.20 -42.81 8.21
N LEU A 66 26.09 -42.80 7.49
CA LEU A 66 25.15 -43.92 7.54
C LEU A 66 25.75 -45.13 6.82
N LEU A 67 25.76 -46.26 7.50
CA LEU A 67 26.32 -47.53 7.05
C LEU A 67 25.24 -48.61 7.14
N LYS A 68 25.14 -49.41 6.07
CA LYS A 68 24.30 -50.62 6.02
C LYS A 68 25.21 -51.85 6.05
N GLU A 69 25.09 -52.67 7.09
CA GLU A 69 25.78 -53.96 7.21
C GLU A 69 24.78 -55.10 7.04
N SER A 70 25.10 -56.10 6.23
CA SER A 70 24.27 -57.31 6.08
C SER A 70 24.95 -58.48 6.78
N VAL A 71 24.29 -59.05 7.78
CA VAL A 71 24.75 -60.24 8.51
C VAL A 71 23.65 -61.28 8.44
N ASP A 72 23.97 -62.48 7.94
CA ASP A 72 23.03 -63.62 7.82
C ASP A 72 21.68 -63.31 7.14
N GLY A 73 21.69 -62.40 6.16
CA GLY A 73 20.48 -61.99 5.42
C GLY A 73 19.63 -60.91 6.09
N SER A 74 19.99 -60.47 7.31
CA SER A 74 19.39 -59.31 7.99
C SER A 74 20.24 -58.06 7.79
N ALA A 75 19.66 -57.00 7.22
CA ALA A 75 20.31 -55.70 7.14
C ALA A 75 20.24 -54.98 8.49
N THR A 76 21.35 -54.38 8.92
CA THR A 76 21.42 -53.51 10.10
C THR A 76 21.99 -52.16 9.72
N TRP A 77 21.36 -51.10 10.21
CA TRP A 77 21.75 -49.73 9.94
C TRP A 77 22.48 -49.14 11.14
N LYS A 78 23.60 -48.48 10.88
CA LYS A 78 24.47 -47.87 11.90
C LYS A 78 24.96 -46.52 11.41
N ILE A 79 25.17 -45.58 12.33
CA ILE A 79 25.97 -44.40 12.05
C ILE A 79 27.41 -44.75 12.42
N ARG A 80 28.26 -44.97 11.42
CA ARG A 80 29.71 -45.09 11.63
C ARG A 80 30.23 -43.73 12.06
N LEU A 81 30.82 -43.66 13.24
CA LEU A 81 31.44 -42.44 13.73
C LEU A 81 32.74 -42.23 12.98
N THR A 82 32.99 -40.98 12.58
CA THR A 82 34.19 -40.62 11.83
C THR A 82 34.77 -39.37 12.44
N ASP A 83 36.09 -39.26 12.42
CA ASP A 83 36.80 -38.02 12.74
C ASP A 83 37.01 -37.16 11.48
N SER A 84 36.34 -37.51 10.37
CA SER A 84 36.38 -36.72 9.15
C SER A 84 35.68 -35.38 9.39
N PRO A 85 36.25 -34.27 8.91
CA PRO A 85 35.68 -32.95 9.13
C PRO A 85 34.33 -32.79 8.42
N ILE A 86 33.44 -32.00 9.03
CA ILE A 86 32.21 -31.52 8.39
C ILE A 86 32.54 -30.27 7.57
N LEU A 87 31.98 -30.19 6.36
CA LEU A 87 32.20 -29.05 5.46
C LEU A 87 31.23 -27.91 5.82
N LEU A 88 31.79 -26.75 6.11
CA LEU A 88 31.06 -25.49 6.31
C LEU A 88 31.17 -24.64 5.05
N GLU A 89 30.04 -24.42 4.37
CA GLU A 89 29.97 -23.50 3.24
C GLU A 89 29.81 -22.06 3.76
N ILE A 90 30.61 -21.13 3.23
CA ILE A 90 30.56 -19.70 3.59
C ILE A 90 30.43 -18.87 2.31
N VAL A 91 29.40 -18.03 2.27
CA VAL A 91 29.08 -17.12 1.18
C VAL A 91 29.14 -15.69 1.72
N ASN A 92 30.02 -14.85 1.15
CA ASN A 92 30.06 -13.43 1.46
C ASN A 92 29.18 -12.69 0.46
N VAL A 93 28.33 -11.79 0.96
CA VAL A 93 27.45 -10.94 0.14
C VAL A 93 27.50 -9.51 0.66
N GLU A 94 27.32 -8.54 -0.23
CA GLU A 94 27.28 -7.12 0.16
C GLU A 94 26.03 -6.81 1.00
N GLU A 95 24.88 -7.33 0.57
CA GLU A 95 23.60 -7.17 1.24
C GLU A 95 22.83 -8.51 1.27
N LEU A 96 22.16 -8.78 2.38
CA LEU A 96 21.35 -9.98 2.57
C LEU A 96 19.87 -9.62 2.40
N LEU A 97 19.10 -10.48 1.74
CA LEU A 97 17.66 -10.32 1.56
C LEU A 97 16.92 -10.18 2.90
N HIS A 98 15.97 -9.27 2.98
CA HIS A 98 15.10 -9.14 4.14
C HIS A 98 14.05 -10.24 4.16
N PHE A 99 13.94 -10.91 5.30
CA PHE A 99 12.91 -11.90 5.57
C PHE A 99 11.64 -11.23 6.08
N THR A 100 10.48 -11.78 5.74
CA THR A 100 9.21 -11.40 6.39
C THR A 100 9.23 -11.79 7.87
N ASP A 101 8.32 -11.26 8.68
CA ASP A 101 8.23 -11.64 10.10
C ASP A 101 7.72 -13.08 10.32
N SER A 102 7.12 -13.69 9.30
CA SER A 102 6.64 -15.09 9.32
C SER A 102 7.78 -16.10 9.43
N VAL A 103 7.62 -17.07 10.33
CA VAL A 103 8.53 -18.21 10.53
C VAL A 103 8.59 -19.09 9.28
N ILE A 104 7.44 -19.30 8.63
CA ILE A 104 7.38 -20.14 7.43
C ILE A 104 7.52 -19.25 6.20
N GLN A 105 8.48 -19.59 5.32
CA GLN A 105 8.76 -18.84 4.10
C GLN A 105 9.01 -19.76 2.91
N ASP A 106 8.55 -19.36 1.74
CA ASP A 106 8.63 -20.16 0.52
C ASP A 106 10.02 -20.04 -0.14
N ASN A 107 10.71 -18.91 0.03
CA ASN A 107 11.97 -18.58 -0.64
C ASN A 107 13.21 -18.71 0.28
N LEU A 108 13.45 -19.91 0.83
CA LEU A 108 14.63 -20.17 1.69
C LEU A 108 15.71 -21.05 1.06
N VAL A 109 15.46 -21.65 -0.10
CA VAL A 109 16.33 -22.66 -0.72
C VAL A 109 17.76 -22.15 -0.93
N SER A 110 17.94 -20.88 -1.31
CA SER A 110 19.26 -20.29 -1.55
C SER A 110 20.15 -20.23 -0.30
N PHE A 111 19.54 -20.17 0.88
CA PHE A 111 20.24 -20.10 2.18
C PHE A 111 20.51 -21.47 2.77
N LEU A 112 19.93 -22.53 2.21
CA LEU A 112 20.08 -23.88 2.68
C LEU A 112 21.24 -24.58 1.94
N PRO A 113 21.94 -25.52 2.60
CA PRO A 113 22.93 -26.34 1.92
C PRO A 113 22.24 -27.27 0.91
N ASP A 114 22.95 -27.64 -0.14
CA ASP A 114 22.46 -28.61 -1.12
C ASP A 114 22.29 -30.00 -0.48
N THR A 115 21.22 -30.70 -0.82
CA THR A 115 20.89 -32.06 -0.36
C THR A 115 20.60 -33.03 -1.52
N SER A 116 20.86 -32.64 -2.77
CA SER A 116 20.50 -33.39 -3.99
C SER A 116 21.31 -34.67 -4.22
N GLU A 117 22.56 -34.75 -3.73
CA GLU A 117 23.46 -35.90 -3.95
C GLU A 117 23.43 -36.96 -2.82
N VAL A 118 22.45 -36.93 -1.91
CA VAL A 118 22.48 -37.79 -0.72
C VAL A 118 21.90 -39.17 -1.05
N THR A 119 22.76 -40.16 -1.25
CA THR A 119 22.37 -41.57 -1.13
C THR A 119 22.43 -41.98 0.35
N ASN A 120 21.56 -42.90 0.74
CA ASN A 120 21.43 -43.40 2.11
C ASN A 120 22.65 -44.18 2.63
N ILE A 121 23.76 -44.20 1.89
CA ILE A 121 24.97 -44.97 2.19
C ILE A 121 26.15 -44.01 2.05
N ASP A 122 26.83 -43.73 3.16
CA ASP A 122 28.06 -42.93 3.23
C ASP A 122 27.96 -41.42 2.90
N SER A 123 26.77 -40.83 3.03
CA SER A 123 26.57 -39.38 2.90
C SER A 123 26.72 -38.62 4.23
N PRO A 124 27.18 -37.34 4.23
CA PRO A 124 27.16 -36.47 5.41
C PRO A 124 25.75 -36.24 5.94
N LEU A 125 25.56 -36.47 7.25
CA LEU A 125 24.27 -36.38 7.92
C LEU A 125 23.94 -34.97 8.45
N LEU A 126 24.96 -34.13 8.63
CA LEU A 126 24.83 -32.70 8.96
C LEU A 126 25.49 -31.87 7.86
N ARG A 127 24.80 -30.83 7.41
CA ARG A 127 25.32 -29.83 6.45
C ARG A 127 24.98 -28.42 6.92
N LEU A 128 25.91 -27.49 6.73
CA LEU A 128 25.82 -26.11 7.21
C LEU A 128 26.28 -25.13 6.13
N LYS A 129 25.57 -24.00 6.03
CA LYS A 129 25.86 -22.91 5.11
C LYS A 129 25.70 -21.58 5.83
N LEU A 130 26.70 -20.71 5.73
CA LEU A 130 26.69 -19.35 6.27
C LEU A 130 26.63 -18.34 5.14
N HIS A 131 25.71 -17.39 5.23
CA HIS A 131 25.75 -16.17 4.44
C HIS A 131 26.12 -14.99 5.34
N LEU A 132 27.14 -14.24 4.93
CA LEU A 132 27.75 -13.17 5.73
C LEU A 132 27.62 -11.84 5.00
N SER A 133 27.20 -10.82 5.74
CA SER A 133 27.40 -9.41 5.37
C SER A 133 28.11 -8.66 6.49
N SER A 134 28.45 -7.39 6.25
CA SER A 134 29.08 -6.53 7.26
C SER A 134 28.20 -6.28 8.50
N ARG A 135 26.91 -6.63 8.46
CA ARG A 135 25.94 -6.31 9.52
C ARG A 135 25.10 -7.50 9.99
N ARG A 136 25.18 -8.68 9.37
CA ARG A 136 24.23 -9.78 9.62
C ARG A 136 24.81 -11.14 9.21
N THR A 137 24.35 -12.21 9.87
CA THR A 137 24.74 -13.59 9.56
C THR A 137 23.50 -14.49 9.44
N ILE A 138 23.40 -15.21 8.33
CA ILE A 138 22.35 -16.22 8.11
C ILE A 138 22.98 -17.61 8.19
N ILE A 139 22.44 -18.47 9.04
CA ILE A 139 22.88 -19.85 9.26
C ILE A 139 21.83 -20.80 8.68
N GLY A 140 22.11 -21.37 7.52
CA GLY A 140 21.35 -22.48 6.95
C GLY A 140 21.86 -23.83 7.45
N ILE A 141 20.95 -24.69 7.90
CA ILE A 141 21.27 -26.03 8.41
C ILE A 141 20.36 -27.07 7.75
N ALA A 142 20.97 -28.20 7.36
CA ALA A 142 20.25 -29.42 7.01
C ALA A 142 20.71 -30.55 7.94
N TRP A 143 19.74 -31.11 8.67
CA TRP A 143 19.92 -32.13 9.69
C TRP A 143 19.18 -33.42 9.29
N HIS A 144 19.92 -34.50 9.05
CA HIS A 144 19.32 -35.78 8.65
C HIS A 144 18.54 -36.40 9.82
N HIS A 145 17.33 -36.89 9.58
CA HIS A 145 16.44 -37.38 10.64
C HIS A 145 16.98 -38.60 11.41
N THR A 146 17.92 -39.37 10.85
CA THR A 146 18.62 -40.45 11.58
C THR A 146 19.49 -39.93 12.73
N LEU A 147 19.86 -38.63 12.71
CA LEU A 147 20.56 -37.95 13.79
C LEU A 147 19.63 -37.56 14.93
N GLY A 148 18.32 -37.50 14.69
CA GLY A 148 17.31 -37.10 15.65
C GLY A 148 16.21 -36.22 15.08
N ASP A 149 15.21 -35.96 15.90
CA ASP A 149 14.08 -35.08 15.59
C ASP A 149 14.40 -33.58 15.74
N ALA A 150 13.38 -32.73 15.53
CA ALA A 150 13.47 -31.28 15.67
C ALA A 150 13.89 -30.83 17.09
N ALA A 151 13.57 -31.59 18.14
CA ALA A 151 14.00 -31.28 19.49
C ALA A 151 15.50 -31.58 19.69
N THR A 152 16.01 -32.69 19.13
CA THR A 152 17.46 -32.96 19.09
C THR A 152 18.21 -31.88 18.31
N LEU A 153 17.71 -31.49 17.13
CA LEU A 153 18.29 -30.39 16.35
C LEU A 153 18.31 -29.07 17.15
N LEU A 154 17.22 -28.73 17.84
CA LEU A 154 17.18 -27.53 18.68
C LEU A 154 18.25 -27.59 19.78
N ARG A 155 18.39 -28.72 20.48
CA ARG A 155 19.44 -28.88 21.50
C ARG A 155 20.85 -28.72 20.92
N PHE A 156 21.12 -29.27 19.74
CA PHE A 156 22.37 -29.06 19.02
C PHE A 156 22.61 -27.57 18.73
N MET A 157 21.59 -26.86 18.22
CA MET A 157 21.70 -25.43 17.91
C MET A 157 21.89 -24.57 19.17
N ILE A 158 21.25 -24.92 20.29
CA ILE A 158 21.48 -24.27 21.58
C ILE A 158 22.90 -24.53 22.06
N THR A 159 23.37 -25.79 22.03
CA THR A 159 24.77 -26.12 22.40
C THR A 159 25.78 -25.34 21.54
N LEU A 160 25.52 -25.21 20.25
CA LEU A 160 26.33 -24.43 19.33
C LEU A 160 26.34 -22.94 19.70
N SER A 161 25.17 -22.39 19.99
CA SER A 161 25.00 -21.01 20.45
C SER A 161 25.71 -20.76 21.80
N ASP A 162 25.60 -21.68 22.75
CA ASP A 162 26.22 -21.57 24.07
C ASP A 162 27.75 -21.66 23.98
N CYS A 163 28.27 -22.61 23.19
CA CYS A 163 29.70 -22.74 22.95
C CYS A 163 30.27 -21.50 22.25
N TYR A 164 29.51 -20.88 21.33
CA TYR A 164 29.89 -19.62 20.68
C TYR A 164 29.99 -18.47 21.68
N GLN A 165 29.09 -18.43 22.66
CA GLN A 165 29.09 -17.46 23.75
C GLN A 165 30.11 -17.78 24.87
N GLY A 166 30.88 -18.87 24.74
CA GLY A 166 31.88 -19.28 25.72
C GLY A 166 31.32 -20.02 26.92
N SER A 167 30.05 -20.42 26.90
CA SER A 167 29.42 -21.21 27.97
C SER A 167 29.71 -22.70 27.81
N GLU A 168 29.71 -23.42 28.93
CA GLU A 168 29.78 -24.89 28.93
C GLU A 168 28.37 -25.48 28.90
N PRO A 169 28.10 -26.49 28.05
CA PRO A 169 26.79 -27.11 27.97
C PRO A 169 26.45 -27.92 29.23
N GLU A 170 25.20 -27.84 29.71
CA GLU A 170 24.76 -28.52 30.92
C GLU A 170 24.79 -30.06 30.79
N SER A 171 25.42 -30.75 31.73
CA SER A 171 25.63 -32.21 31.71
C SER A 171 24.34 -33.03 31.64
N ASN A 172 23.26 -32.56 32.27
CA ASN A 172 21.95 -33.24 32.29
C ASN A 172 21.17 -33.12 30.96
N SER A 173 21.66 -32.30 30.02
CA SER A 173 21.05 -32.06 28.71
C SER A 173 21.77 -32.79 27.56
N LEU A 174 22.86 -33.51 27.87
CA LEU A 174 23.66 -34.21 26.88
C LEU A 174 22.87 -35.35 26.24
N PRO A 175 23.05 -35.58 24.92
CA PRO A 175 22.32 -36.62 24.22
C PRO A 175 22.76 -38.01 24.68
N THR A 176 21.80 -38.90 24.92
CA THR A 176 22.09 -40.32 25.15
C THR A 176 22.05 -41.08 23.83
N PHE A 177 23.14 -41.80 23.55
CA PHE A 177 23.29 -42.57 22.32
C PHE A 177 22.68 -43.97 22.40
N ARG A 178 22.20 -44.35 23.59
CA ARG A 178 21.48 -45.60 23.80
C ARG A 178 20.06 -45.44 23.25
N LYS A 179 19.76 -46.20 22.20
CA LYS A 179 18.44 -46.22 21.58
C LYS A 179 17.76 -47.54 21.92
N HIS A 180 16.44 -47.49 22.07
CA HIS A 180 15.67 -48.71 22.27
C HIS A 180 15.39 -49.38 20.93
N ARG A 181 15.67 -50.68 20.82
CA ARG A 181 15.26 -51.46 19.65
C ARG A 181 13.89 -52.09 19.93
N PHE A 182 12.88 -51.56 19.27
CA PHE A 182 11.56 -52.17 19.22
C PHE A 182 11.62 -53.53 18.53
N SER A 183 10.73 -54.45 18.93
CA SER A 183 10.75 -55.83 18.44
C SER A 183 10.24 -55.91 17.01
N GLU A 184 10.71 -56.89 16.25
CA GLU A 184 10.11 -57.20 14.95
C GLU A 184 8.63 -57.60 15.13
N PRO A 185 7.71 -57.03 14.34
CA PRO A 185 6.30 -57.35 14.45
C PRO A 185 6.03 -58.78 13.97
N LEU A 186 5.01 -59.44 14.54
CA LEU A 186 4.45 -60.65 13.93
C LEU A 186 3.73 -60.26 12.63
N SER A 187 3.66 -61.17 11.65
CA SER A 187 2.97 -60.89 10.38
C SER A 187 1.50 -60.47 10.56
N MET A 188 0.85 -60.90 11.65
CA MET A 188 -0.52 -60.51 12.04
C MET A 188 -0.63 -59.09 12.63
N ASP A 189 0.46 -58.52 13.11
CA ASP A 189 0.47 -57.16 13.69
C ASP A 189 0.43 -56.09 12.59
N ILE A 190 1.00 -56.36 11.42
CA ILE A 190 1.09 -55.39 10.31
C ILE A 190 -0.32 -54.93 9.86
N PRO A 191 -1.28 -55.81 9.52
CA PRO A 191 -2.63 -55.38 9.15
C PRO A 191 -3.39 -54.66 10.28
N THR A 192 -3.04 -54.92 11.53
CA THR A 192 -3.66 -54.28 12.71
C THR A 192 -3.21 -52.84 12.87
N TRP A 193 -1.93 -52.55 12.65
CA TRP A 193 -1.34 -51.23 12.89
C TRP A 193 -1.30 -50.32 11.65
N LEU A 194 -1.28 -50.89 10.45
CA LEU A 194 -1.21 -50.13 9.19
C LEU A 194 -2.30 -49.05 9.05
N PRO A 195 -3.57 -49.26 9.45
CA PRO A 195 -4.60 -48.21 9.40
C PRO A 195 -4.28 -46.96 10.25
N HIS A 196 -3.47 -47.09 11.29
CA HIS A 196 -3.03 -45.97 12.12
C HIS A 196 -1.86 -45.18 11.49
N MET A 197 -1.25 -45.73 10.44
CA MET A 197 -0.01 -45.26 9.80
C MET A 197 -0.21 -44.92 8.33
N SER A 198 -1.29 -44.23 7.97
CA SER A 198 -1.61 -43.95 6.56
C SER A 198 -0.49 -43.23 5.79
N HIS A 199 0.28 -42.38 6.46
CA HIS A 199 1.47 -41.71 5.93
C HIS A 199 2.65 -42.66 5.61
N LEU A 200 2.61 -43.91 6.08
CA LEU A 200 3.58 -44.96 5.76
C LEU A 200 3.01 -46.01 4.79
N ALA A 201 1.83 -45.77 4.20
CA ALA A 201 1.22 -46.73 3.28
C ALA A 201 1.99 -46.85 1.94
N HIS A 202 2.77 -45.83 1.58
CA HIS A 202 3.45 -45.76 0.28
C HIS A 202 4.88 -45.22 0.41
N THR A 203 5.77 -45.80 -0.38
CA THR A 203 7.17 -45.40 -0.53
C THR A 203 7.43 -44.95 -1.98
N TYR A 204 8.36 -44.02 -2.16
CA TYR A 204 8.73 -43.45 -3.46
C TYR A 204 10.24 -43.30 -3.57
N SER A 205 10.78 -43.31 -4.79
CA SER A 205 12.18 -42.93 -4.99
C SER A 205 12.40 -41.44 -4.68
N ALA A 206 13.63 -41.05 -4.36
CA ALA A 206 13.98 -39.66 -4.08
C ALA A 206 13.62 -38.69 -5.23
N SER A 207 13.68 -39.14 -6.48
CA SER A 207 13.33 -38.36 -7.66
C SER A 207 11.82 -38.15 -7.85
N GLU A 208 11.00 -39.06 -7.34
CA GLU A 208 9.54 -39.02 -7.50
C GLU A 208 8.85 -38.22 -6.39
N ILE A 209 9.47 -38.14 -5.21
CA ILE A 209 8.86 -37.54 -4.02
C ILE A 209 8.46 -36.07 -4.24
N GLY A 210 9.26 -35.31 -5.00
CA GLY A 210 8.98 -33.90 -5.32
C GLY A 210 7.69 -33.74 -6.14
N ALA A 211 7.51 -34.57 -7.16
CA ALA A 211 6.29 -34.59 -7.97
C ALA A 211 5.07 -35.00 -7.14
N LYS A 212 5.23 -35.93 -6.18
CA LYS A 212 4.15 -36.33 -5.26
C LYS A 212 3.67 -35.22 -4.33
N TYR A 213 4.52 -34.26 -3.95
CA TYR A 213 4.09 -33.05 -3.21
C TYR A 213 3.21 -32.11 -4.04
N THR A 214 3.22 -32.24 -5.37
CA THR A 214 2.48 -31.39 -6.31
C THR A 214 1.29 -32.08 -6.98
N GLU A 215 1.08 -33.38 -6.74
CA GLU A 215 -0.06 -34.13 -7.30
C GLU A 215 -1.39 -33.72 -6.65
N GLY A 216 -2.21 -32.96 -7.38
CA GLY A 216 -3.58 -32.57 -7.05
C GLY A 216 -4.13 -31.51 -8.02
N ASP A 217 -5.44 -31.52 -8.29
CA ASP A 217 -6.07 -30.64 -9.29
C ASP A 217 -6.32 -29.19 -8.79
N GLU A 218 -6.16 -28.93 -7.48
CA GLU A 218 -6.42 -27.61 -6.88
C GLU A 218 -5.13 -26.95 -6.37
N VAL A 219 -4.89 -25.69 -6.76
CA VAL A 219 -3.79 -24.86 -6.23
C VAL A 219 -4.04 -24.58 -4.75
N VAL A 220 -3.17 -25.12 -3.89
CA VAL A 220 -3.17 -24.86 -2.44
C VAL A 220 -2.35 -23.61 -2.16
N ILE A 221 -2.93 -22.65 -1.43
CA ILE A 221 -2.27 -21.41 -1.04
C ILE A 221 -2.11 -21.33 0.49
N PRO A 222 -0.99 -20.76 0.98
CA PRO A 222 -0.79 -20.57 2.41
C PRO A 222 -1.67 -19.43 2.94
N ILE A 223 -2.31 -19.68 4.08
CA ILE A 223 -2.96 -18.68 4.92
C ILE A 223 -2.13 -18.56 6.19
N ARG A 224 -1.66 -17.33 6.50
CA ARG A 224 -0.78 -17.03 7.63
C ARG A 224 -1.50 -16.14 8.62
N ALA A 225 -1.31 -16.40 9.92
CA ALA A 225 -1.87 -15.62 11.01
C ALA A 225 -0.93 -15.63 12.22
N MET A 226 -0.89 -14.53 12.98
CA MET A 226 -0.24 -14.49 14.29
C MET A 226 -1.31 -14.28 15.38
N ILE A 227 -1.26 -15.08 16.43
CA ILE A 227 -2.17 -15.00 17.58
C ILE A 227 -1.38 -14.91 18.89
N ARG A 228 -1.77 -14.02 19.81
CA ARG A 228 -1.14 -14.01 21.15
C ARG A 228 -1.46 -15.30 21.87
N ARG A 229 -0.52 -15.81 22.66
CA ARG A 229 -0.77 -17.01 23.50
C ARG A 229 -1.99 -16.81 24.41
N SER A 230 -2.15 -15.62 24.98
CA SER A 230 -3.30 -15.28 25.83
C SER A 230 -4.64 -15.35 25.09
N GLU A 231 -4.70 -14.91 23.83
CA GLU A 231 -5.90 -14.99 22.99
C GLU A 231 -6.22 -16.45 22.63
N ALA A 232 -5.19 -17.20 22.27
CA ALA A 232 -5.31 -18.63 22.00
C ALA A 232 -5.76 -19.42 23.25
N ASP A 233 -5.35 -18.99 24.45
CA ASP A 233 -5.81 -19.55 25.72
C ASP A 233 -7.27 -19.22 26.04
N VAL A 234 -7.72 -18.00 25.75
CA VAL A 234 -9.14 -17.62 25.85
C VAL A 234 -9.98 -18.50 24.92
N LEU A 235 -9.53 -18.70 23.70
CA LEU A 235 -10.19 -19.56 22.71
C LEU A 235 -10.30 -21.00 23.20
N ARG A 236 -9.19 -21.56 23.71
CA ARG A 236 -9.17 -22.88 24.33
C ARG A 236 -10.15 -22.98 25.50
N THR A 237 -10.16 -21.98 26.38
CA THR A 237 -11.04 -21.94 27.56
C THR A 237 -12.52 -21.93 27.15
N LYS A 238 -12.86 -21.17 26.10
CA LYS A 238 -14.23 -21.14 25.56
C LYS A 238 -14.66 -22.51 25.02
N ILE A 239 -13.84 -23.16 24.19
CA ILE A 239 -14.17 -24.49 23.66
C ILE A 239 -14.27 -25.51 24.81
N GLN A 240 -13.31 -25.50 25.74
CA GLN A 240 -13.30 -26.38 26.90
C GLN A 240 -14.57 -26.23 27.77
N ALA A 241 -15.03 -25.00 28.02
CA ALA A 241 -16.22 -24.73 28.83
C ALA A 241 -17.53 -25.23 28.20
N THR A 242 -17.53 -25.50 26.89
CA THR A 242 -18.71 -26.00 26.16
C THR A 242 -18.75 -27.52 26.05
N LEU A 243 -17.73 -28.24 26.56
CA LEU A 243 -17.77 -29.69 26.70
C LEU A 243 -18.69 -30.08 27.86
N ASN A 244 -19.19 -31.33 27.84
CA ASN A 244 -19.95 -31.88 28.96
C ASN A 244 -19.14 -31.72 30.27
N PRO A 245 -19.70 -31.15 31.35
CA PRO A 245 -19.01 -31.02 32.64
C PRO A 245 -18.43 -32.32 33.20
N ASP A 246 -19.02 -33.47 32.85
CA ASP A 246 -18.55 -34.80 33.24
C ASP A 246 -17.41 -35.33 32.35
N SER A 247 -17.05 -34.62 31.28
CA SER A 247 -15.94 -34.99 30.40
C SER A 247 -14.60 -34.75 31.07
N MET A 248 -13.81 -35.81 31.24
CA MET A 248 -12.43 -35.71 31.73
C MET A 248 -11.43 -35.22 30.67
N VAL A 249 -11.88 -34.88 29.46
CA VAL A 249 -11.03 -34.46 28.35
C VAL A 249 -10.52 -33.03 28.55
N ARG A 250 -9.19 -32.86 28.62
CA ARG A 250 -8.53 -31.55 28.70
C ARG A 250 -7.92 -31.18 27.35
N LEU A 251 -8.48 -30.17 26.69
CA LEU A 251 -8.03 -29.66 25.39
C LEU A 251 -6.76 -28.79 25.53
N SER A 252 -5.87 -28.88 24.54
CA SER A 252 -4.75 -27.95 24.37
C SER A 252 -5.11 -26.80 23.42
N ILE A 253 -4.28 -25.75 23.44
CA ILE A 253 -4.35 -24.66 22.45
C ILE A 253 -4.28 -25.22 21.02
N GLN A 254 -3.41 -26.19 20.76
CA GLN A 254 -3.25 -26.78 19.44
C GLN A 254 -4.54 -27.46 18.96
N ASP A 255 -5.19 -28.25 19.82
CA ASP A 255 -6.43 -28.94 19.47
C ASP A 255 -7.49 -27.93 19.02
N CYS A 256 -7.59 -26.84 19.76
CA CYS A 256 -8.57 -25.78 19.54
C CYS A 256 -8.31 -25.00 18.24
N LEU A 257 -7.05 -24.63 18.00
CA LEU A 257 -6.65 -23.93 16.77
C LEU A 257 -6.85 -24.81 15.54
N THR A 258 -6.43 -26.08 15.61
CA THR A 258 -6.69 -27.06 14.54
C THR A 258 -8.18 -27.23 14.31
N ALA A 259 -8.96 -27.43 15.38
CA ALA A 259 -10.39 -27.69 15.27
C ALA A 259 -11.15 -26.51 14.65
N ILE A 260 -10.80 -25.27 14.98
CA ILE A 260 -11.44 -24.09 14.40
C ILE A 260 -11.14 -23.97 12.90
N ILE A 261 -9.89 -24.19 12.49
CA ILE A 261 -9.51 -24.13 11.08
C ILE A 261 -10.20 -25.25 10.29
N VAL A 262 -10.17 -26.49 10.80
CA VAL A 262 -10.87 -27.63 10.19
C VAL A 262 -12.38 -27.39 10.12
N SER A 263 -12.96 -26.86 11.20
CA SER A 263 -14.40 -26.56 11.26
C SER A 263 -14.78 -25.45 10.28
N ALA A 264 -13.94 -24.43 10.10
CA ALA A 264 -14.14 -23.36 9.13
C ALA A 264 -14.06 -23.88 7.69
N ILE A 265 -13.15 -24.80 7.40
CA ILE A 265 -13.05 -25.48 6.09
C ILE A 265 -14.31 -26.32 5.83
N ASN A 266 -14.66 -27.22 6.76
CA ASN A 266 -15.80 -28.14 6.62
C ASN A 266 -17.16 -27.42 6.57
N SER A 267 -17.22 -26.28 7.23
CA SER A 267 -18.31 -25.33 7.17
C SER A 267 -18.62 -24.78 5.77
N LEU A 268 -17.60 -24.64 4.92
CA LEU A 268 -17.71 -24.07 3.57
C LEU A 268 -17.83 -25.16 2.51
N ARG A 269 -17.13 -26.27 2.73
CA ARG A 269 -17.16 -27.47 1.90
C ARG A 269 -17.34 -28.66 2.84
N PRO A 270 -18.59 -29.13 3.04
CA PRO A 270 -18.87 -30.28 3.90
C PRO A 270 -17.96 -31.47 3.55
N ASN A 271 -17.36 -32.07 4.58
CA ASN A 271 -16.45 -33.22 4.48
C ASN A 271 -15.15 -32.98 3.68
N ALA A 272 -14.74 -31.72 3.49
CA ALA A 272 -13.45 -31.40 2.89
C ALA A 272 -12.26 -31.94 3.71
N VAL A 273 -12.41 -31.96 5.04
CA VAL A 273 -11.46 -32.57 5.96
C VAL A 273 -12.21 -33.59 6.81
N SER A 274 -11.98 -34.87 6.56
CA SER A 274 -12.55 -35.97 7.33
C SER A 274 -11.64 -36.43 8.46
N ARG A 275 -10.33 -36.11 8.41
CA ARG A 275 -9.34 -36.62 9.35
C ARG A 275 -8.21 -35.62 9.61
N VAL A 276 -7.59 -35.72 10.78
CA VAL A 276 -6.37 -34.99 11.13
C VAL A 276 -5.24 -35.99 11.40
N THR A 277 -4.07 -35.71 10.87
CA THR A 277 -2.82 -36.35 11.30
C THR A 277 -1.99 -35.35 12.11
N ASN A 278 -1.35 -35.79 13.18
CA ASN A 278 -0.60 -34.92 14.07
C ASN A 278 0.77 -35.52 14.39
N ALA A 279 1.83 -34.75 14.13
CA ALA A 279 3.18 -35.14 14.54
C ALA A 279 3.31 -35.07 16.07
N ALA A 280 3.51 -36.21 16.71
CA ALA A 280 3.63 -36.34 18.16
C ALA A 280 5.02 -36.86 18.55
N GLY A 281 5.59 -36.29 19.61
CA GLY A 281 6.79 -36.82 20.26
C GLY A 281 6.44 -37.78 21.39
N PHE A 282 7.13 -38.92 21.50
CA PHE A 282 6.95 -39.85 22.63
C PHE A 282 7.90 -39.60 23.80
N ARG A 283 8.78 -38.57 23.76
CA ARG A 283 9.72 -38.24 24.86
C ARG A 283 9.04 -38.05 26.22
N GLN A 284 7.74 -37.73 26.24
CA GLN A 284 6.95 -37.52 27.46
C GLN A 284 6.20 -38.79 27.95
N VAL A 285 6.32 -39.91 27.25
CA VAL A 285 5.66 -41.17 27.59
C VAL A 285 6.45 -41.88 28.69
N ARG A 286 5.83 -42.16 29.83
CA ARG A 286 6.51 -42.89 30.92
C ARG A 286 6.59 -44.37 30.56
N ALA A 287 7.79 -44.83 30.17
CA ALA A 287 8.09 -46.23 29.88
C ALA A 287 9.58 -46.50 30.18
N GLU A 288 9.93 -47.74 30.53
CA GLU A 288 11.32 -48.13 30.85
C GLU A 288 12.29 -47.89 29.69
N TRP A 289 11.79 -47.94 28.46
CA TRP A 289 12.57 -47.74 27.23
C TRP A 289 12.66 -46.29 26.75
N ASN A 290 11.91 -45.36 27.36
CA ASN A 290 11.86 -43.96 26.92
C ASN A 290 12.79 -43.08 27.77
N ASP A 291 13.99 -42.84 27.26
CA ASP A 291 14.92 -41.86 27.81
C ASP A 291 14.64 -40.46 27.20
N PRO A 292 14.42 -39.41 28.01
CA PRO A 292 14.10 -38.07 27.51
C PRO A 292 15.24 -37.45 26.68
N ASN A 293 16.48 -37.87 26.92
CA ASN A 293 17.69 -37.34 26.31
C ASN A 293 18.18 -38.12 25.09
N ILE A 294 17.40 -39.08 24.57
CA ILE A 294 17.82 -39.86 23.38
C ILE A 294 18.21 -38.95 22.21
N ALA A 295 19.35 -39.26 21.60
CA ALA A 295 19.82 -38.61 20.39
C ALA A 295 18.90 -38.88 19.19
N GLY A 296 18.27 -40.06 19.13
CA GLY A 296 17.44 -40.54 18.01
C GLY A 296 16.12 -39.81 17.79
N ASN A 297 15.41 -40.23 16.74
CA ASN A 297 14.10 -39.70 16.39
C ASN A 297 13.06 -40.22 17.39
N SER A 298 12.25 -39.31 17.93
CA SER A 298 11.18 -39.68 18.86
C SER A 298 9.79 -39.27 18.37
N ILE A 299 9.65 -39.05 17.07
CA ILE A 299 8.41 -38.60 16.43
C ILE A 299 7.68 -39.77 15.79
N TYR A 300 6.35 -39.72 15.86
CA TYR A 300 5.41 -40.54 15.10
C TYR A 300 4.20 -39.70 14.71
N ILE A 301 3.47 -40.12 13.67
CA ILE A 301 2.28 -39.40 13.23
C ILE A 301 1.05 -40.12 13.75
N VAL A 302 0.27 -39.42 14.58
CA VAL A 302 -0.99 -39.90 15.13
C VAL A 302 -2.12 -39.53 14.18
N SER A 303 -2.87 -40.52 13.72
CA SER A 303 -4.07 -40.32 12.90
C SER A 303 -5.29 -40.31 13.80
N THR A 304 -6.20 -39.34 13.62
CA THR A 304 -7.52 -39.41 14.24
C THR A 304 -8.40 -40.46 13.57
N GLN A 305 -9.46 -40.88 14.24
CA GLN A 305 -10.61 -41.46 13.54
C GLN A 305 -11.24 -40.42 12.60
N ASP A 306 -12.02 -40.90 11.63
CA ASP A 306 -12.79 -39.99 10.78
C ASP A 306 -13.83 -39.24 11.60
N PHE A 307 -13.96 -37.94 11.35
CA PHE A 307 -15.00 -37.12 11.95
C PHE A 307 -16.36 -37.57 11.44
N ALA A 308 -17.33 -37.69 12.34
CA ALA A 308 -18.72 -37.90 11.95
C ALA A 308 -19.16 -36.73 11.05
N PRO A 309 -19.63 -36.97 9.81
CA PRO A 309 -19.92 -35.91 8.83
C PRO A 309 -20.81 -34.78 9.36
N GLU A 310 -21.81 -35.13 10.17
CA GLU A 310 -22.75 -34.22 10.80
C GLU A 310 -22.11 -33.33 11.88
N PHE A 311 -20.96 -33.70 12.43
CA PHE A 311 -20.23 -32.95 13.47
C PHE A 311 -18.87 -32.42 13.00
N ALA A 312 -18.49 -32.66 11.75
CA ALA A 312 -17.20 -32.25 11.19
C ALA A 312 -17.01 -30.71 11.10
N HIS A 313 -18.08 -29.94 11.25
CA HIS A 313 -18.08 -28.48 11.31
C HIS A 313 -18.15 -27.92 12.74
N ASP A 314 -18.30 -28.79 13.76
CA ASP A 314 -18.35 -28.39 15.16
C ASP A 314 -16.93 -28.45 15.77
N PRO A 315 -16.33 -27.30 16.13
CA PRO A 315 -14.98 -27.28 16.68
C PRO A 315 -14.85 -28.03 18.01
N ARG A 316 -15.93 -28.23 18.75
CA ARG A 316 -15.92 -29.00 20.01
C ARG A 316 -15.72 -30.49 19.74
N HIS A 317 -16.46 -31.02 18.78
CA HIS A 317 -16.36 -32.41 18.36
C HIS A 317 -14.98 -32.68 17.77
N VAL A 318 -14.55 -31.86 16.81
CA VAL A 318 -13.24 -31.99 16.16
C VAL A 318 -12.09 -31.93 17.18
N ALA A 319 -12.11 -30.96 18.12
CA ALA A 319 -11.09 -30.86 19.16
C ALA A 319 -11.05 -32.07 20.09
N THR A 320 -12.22 -32.63 20.43
CA THR A 320 -12.33 -33.82 21.30
C THR A 320 -11.74 -35.05 20.62
N VAL A 321 -12.11 -35.31 19.35
CA VAL A 321 -11.58 -36.44 18.58
C VAL A 321 -10.04 -36.35 18.42
N ILE A 322 -9.51 -35.14 18.17
CA ILE A 322 -8.07 -34.89 18.13
C ILE A 322 -7.41 -35.25 19.48
N ARG A 323 -7.97 -34.74 20.58
CA ARG A 323 -7.42 -34.95 21.93
C ARG A 323 -7.46 -36.42 22.35
N GLU A 324 -8.56 -37.11 22.14
CA GLU A 324 -8.71 -38.53 22.47
C GLU A 324 -7.70 -39.39 21.72
N SER A 325 -7.54 -39.14 20.41
CA SER A 325 -6.56 -39.84 19.57
C SER A 325 -5.14 -39.64 20.09
N LEU A 326 -4.78 -38.41 20.48
CA LEU A 326 -3.46 -38.11 21.06
C LEU A 326 -3.25 -38.74 22.45
N VAL A 327 -4.29 -38.82 23.28
CA VAL A 327 -4.21 -39.43 24.62
C VAL A 327 -4.02 -40.95 24.50
N ALA A 328 -4.79 -41.60 23.63
CA ALA A 328 -4.63 -43.02 23.35
C ALA A 328 -3.23 -43.33 22.80
N ALA A 329 -2.75 -42.49 21.88
CA ALA A 329 -1.45 -42.66 21.23
C ALA A 329 -0.25 -42.49 22.17
N ARG A 330 -0.43 -41.87 23.35
CA ARG A 330 0.61 -41.67 24.37
C ARG A 330 0.71 -42.79 25.41
N GLN A 331 -0.05 -43.87 25.26
CA GLN A 331 0.09 -45.06 26.12
C GLN A 331 1.33 -45.86 25.72
N ALA A 332 2.10 -46.36 26.70
CA ALA A 332 3.35 -47.09 26.43
C ALA A 332 3.14 -48.28 25.47
N GLY A 333 2.10 -49.09 25.69
CA GLY A 333 1.78 -50.21 24.80
C GLY A 333 1.40 -49.79 23.38
N TYR A 334 0.74 -48.63 23.22
CA TYR A 334 0.42 -48.10 21.89
C TYR A 334 1.70 -47.72 21.15
N VAL A 335 2.59 -46.97 21.80
CA VAL A 335 3.86 -46.56 21.19
C VAL A 335 4.70 -47.78 20.85
N THR A 336 4.79 -48.78 21.72
CA THR A 336 5.52 -50.03 21.43
C THR A 336 4.97 -50.74 20.19
N GLY A 337 3.66 -50.99 20.12
CA GLY A 337 3.05 -51.65 18.96
C GLY A 337 3.21 -50.85 17.66
N TYR A 338 3.00 -49.53 17.75
CA TYR A 338 3.22 -48.62 16.62
C TYR A 338 4.67 -48.67 16.14
N MET A 339 5.65 -48.55 17.04
CA MET A 339 7.06 -48.46 16.67
C MET A 339 7.63 -49.79 16.16
N ASN A 340 7.13 -50.93 16.64
CA ASN A 340 7.45 -52.25 16.08
C ASN A 340 7.15 -52.29 14.57
N VAL A 341 5.91 -51.95 14.19
CA VAL A 341 5.47 -52.00 12.78
C VAL A 341 6.05 -50.87 11.95
N ALA A 342 6.00 -49.62 12.43
CA ALA A 342 6.56 -48.48 11.70
C ALA A 342 8.07 -48.63 11.48
N GLY A 343 8.82 -49.09 12.49
CA GLY A 343 10.25 -49.33 12.39
C GLY A 343 10.59 -50.43 11.38
N HIS A 344 9.82 -51.51 11.35
CA HIS A 344 9.95 -52.56 10.35
C HIS A 344 9.74 -52.02 8.92
N LEU A 345 8.65 -51.27 8.69
CA LEU A 345 8.35 -50.68 7.38
C LEU A 345 9.43 -49.68 6.93
N MET A 346 9.93 -48.86 7.85
CA MET A 346 11.03 -47.92 7.63
C MET A 346 12.35 -48.60 7.26
N ALA A 347 12.69 -49.69 7.95
CA ALA A 347 13.84 -50.51 7.59
C ALA A 347 13.70 -51.09 6.17
N LEU A 348 12.53 -51.66 5.83
CA LEU A 348 12.27 -52.21 4.50
C LEU A 348 12.38 -51.16 3.38
N ALA A 349 11.86 -49.95 3.58
CA ALA A 349 11.96 -48.88 2.60
C ALA A 349 13.40 -48.38 2.44
N ALA A 350 14.10 -48.14 3.56
CA ALA A 350 15.50 -47.75 3.56
C ALA A 350 16.36 -48.80 2.84
N ASP A 351 16.04 -50.09 3.03
CA ASP A 351 16.74 -51.19 2.39
C ASP A 351 16.61 -51.18 0.86
N LYS A 352 15.48 -50.69 0.36
CA LYS A 352 15.19 -50.48 -1.07
C LYS A 352 15.65 -49.11 -1.59
N GLN A 353 16.25 -48.27 -0.75
CA GLN A 353 16.54 -46.86 -1.05
C GLN A 353 15.29 -46.05 -1.44
N GLU A 354 14.15 -46.40 -0.87
CA GLU A 354 12.90 -45.67 -1.01
C GLU A 354 12.66 -44.77 0.22
N HIS A 355 11.79 -43.78 0.05
CA HIS A 355 11.44 -42.81 1.07
C HIS A 355 9.93 -42.80 1.29
N PHE A 356 9.52 -42.74 2.55
CA PHE A 356 8.11 -42.50 2.87
C PHE A 356 7.73 -41.06 2.54
N PHE A 357 6.62 -40.90 1.84
CA PHE A 357 6.03 -39.61 1.56
C PHE A 357 5.05 -39.22 2.67
N PHE A 358 5.37 -38.17 3.41
CA PHE A 358 4.55 -37.68 4.53
C PHE A 358 3.40 -36.76 4.07
N GLY A 359 2.77 -37.08 2.94
CA GLY A 359 1.58 -36.39 2.46
C GLY A 359 0.31 -37.08 2.95
N SER A 360 -0.69 -36.26 3.25
CA SER A 360 -2.01 -36.74 3.68
C SER A 360 -2.90 -37.02 2.47
N ASP A 361 -3.81 -37.97 2.61
CA ASP A 361 -4.94 -38.13 1.68
C ASP A 361 -5.68 -36.79 1.47
N PRO A 362 -6.37 -36.58 0.34
CA PRO A 362 -7.02 -35.30 0.02
C PRO A 362 -7.97 -34.75 1.10
N THR A 363 -8.53 -35.61 1.94
CA THR A 363 -9.44 -35.23 3.03
C THR A 363 -8.76 -35.18 4.40
N THR A 364 -7.44 -35.24 4.46
CA THR A 364 -6.67 -35.24 5.71
C THR A 364 -5.83 -33.98 5.82
N VAL A 365 -5.85 -33.33 6.99
CA VAL A 365 -4.95 -32.21 7.30
C VAL A 365 -3.79 -32.70 8.17
N SER A 366 -2.56 -32.47 7.72
CA SER A 366 -1.35 -32.76 8.50
C SER A 366 -0.97 -31.59 9.41
N VAL A 367 -0.98 -31.83 10.71
CA VAL A 367 -0.63 -30.86 11.75
C VAL A 367 0.79 -31.13 12.22
N ASN A 368 1.65 -30.13 12.09
CA ASN A 368 3.01 -30.14 12.61
C ASN A 368 3.25 -28.91 13.48
N SER A 369 3.33 -29.12 14.79
CA SER A 369 3.40 -28.06 15.77
C SER A 369 4.73 -28.09 16.51
N ASN A 370 5.42 -26.95 16.47
CA ASN A 370 6.69 -26.73 17.16
C ASN A 370 6.66 -25.48 18.03
N PHE A 371 5.48 -24.92 18.34
CA PHE A 371 5.38 -23.72 19.21
C PHE A 371 5.75 -23.98 20.68
N VAL A 372 5.98 -25.25 21.06
CA VAL A 372 6.57 -25.59 22.36
C VAL A 372 8.10 -25.58 22.32
N LEU A 373 8.71 -25.61 21.13
CA LEU A 373 10.14 -25.53 20.94
C LEU A 373 10.57 -24.05 20.91
N ASN A 374 11.49 -23.70 21.79
CA ASN A 374 12.05 -22.34 21.89
C ASN A 374 13.27 -22.22 20.96
N TRP A 375 13.02 -22.11 19.65
CA TRP A 375 14.08 -21.92 18.65
C TRP A 375 14.90 -20.64 18.88
N GLN A 376 14.30 -19.65 19.56
CA GLN A 376 14.96 -18.41 19.94
C GLN A 376 15.94 -18.57 21.12
N ALA A 377 16.12 -19.78 21.67
CA ALA A 377 17.20 -20.06 22.61
C ALA A 377 18.56 -20.23 21.91
N ALA A 378 18.57 -20.56 20.62
CA ALA A 378 19.80 -20.59 19.80
C ALA A 378 20.07 -19.19 19.23
N ASP A 379 20.35 -18.23 20.12
CA ASP A 379 20.39 -16.80 19.77
C ASP A 379 21.80 -16.24 19.49
N PHE A 380 22.84 -17.02 19.76
CA PHE A 380 24.25 -16.67 19.56
C PHE A 380 24.67 -15.38 20.31
N GLY A 381 23.98 -15.05 21.40
CA GLY A 381 24.21 -13.82 22.18
C GLY A 381 23.38 -12.62 21.69
N HIS A 382 22.50 -12.82 20.71
CA HIS A 382 21.67 -11.77 20.12
C HIS A 382 20.18 -12.08 20.32
N PRO A 383 19.49 -11.52 21.34
CA PRO A 383 18.12 -11.87 21.69
C PRO A 383 17.05 -11.67 20.60
N LYS A 384 17.40 -10.92 19.54
CA LYS A 384 16.56 -10.65 18.36
C LYS A 384 16.75 -11.66 17.22
N THR A 385 17.58 -12.69 17.40
CA THR A 385 17.77 -13.77 16.42
C THR A 385 16.44 -14.41 16.05
N ARG A 386 16.24 -14.60 14.74
CA ARG A 386 15.00 -15.11 14.15
C ARG A 386 15.20 -16.51 13.58
N PHE A 387 14.13 -17.28 13.59
CA PHE A 387 14.08 -18.64 13.10
C PHE A 387 13.13 -18.73 11.90
N PHE A 388 13.57 -19.44 10.86
CA PHE A 388 12.80 -19.68 9.65
C PHE A 388 12.90 -21.12 9.20
N THR A 389 11.83 -21.60 8.55
CA THR A 389 11.75 -22.95 7.99
C THR A 389 11.02 -22.91 6.63
N PRO A 390 11.41 -23.73 5.64
CA PRO A 390 10.78 -23.72 4.32
C PRO A 390 9.32 -24.19 4.40
N GLY A 391 8.47 -23.59 3.56
CA GLY A 391 7.07 -23.98 3.36
C GLY A 391 6.88 -25.37 2.74
N ILE A 392 5.71 -25.99 2.95
CA ILE A 392 5.24 -27.20 2.23
C ILE A 392 4.14 -26.78 1.24
N THR A 393 3.86 -27.59 0.22
CA THR A 393 2.91 -27.31 -0.87
C THR A 393 1.59 -28.14 -0.87
N ARG A 394 1.05 -28.58 0.28
CA ARG A 394 -0.28 -29.30 0.36
C ARG A 394 -1.12 -28.89 1.59
N PHE A 395 -2.23 -29.57 1.92
CA PHE A 395 -3.01 -29.37 3.15
C PHE A 395 -2.18 -29.67 4.41
N TYR A 396 -1.64 -28.61 5.02
CA TYR A 396 -0.97 -28.69 6.31
C TYR A 396 -1.47 -27.60 7.24
N LEU A 397 -1.25 -27.79 8.52
CA LEU A 397 -1.30 -26.76 9.56
C LEU A 397 0.03 -26.80 10.30
N ARG A 398 0.72 -25.68 10.33
CA ARG A 398 1.95 -25.51 11.09
C ARG A 398 1.79 -24.41 12.12
N ALA A 399 2.29 -24.68 13.31
CA ALA A 399 2.25 -23.75 14.43
C ALA A 399 3.64 -23.61 15.05
N PHE A 400 4.18 -22.40 15.08
CA PHE A 400 5.49 -22.07 15.62
C PHE A 400 5.38 -20.98 16.68
N THR A 401 6.37 -20.91 17.58
CA THR A 401 6.56 -19.69 18.37
C THR A 401 6.98 -18.60 17.40
N ALA A 402 6.24 -17.49 17.38
CA ALA A 402 6.50 -16.40 16.44
C ALA A 402 7.91 -15.81 16.62
N ASN A 403 8.46 -15.25 15.54
CA ASN A 403 9.67 -14.45 15.61
C ASN A 403 9.45 -13.19 16.48
N PRO A 404 10.50 -12.68 17.14
CA PRO A 404 10.40 -11.42 17.88
C PRO A 404 10.07 -10.25 16.92
N THR A 405 9.02 -9.50 17.24
CA THR A 405 8.58 -8.30 16.50
C THR A 405 8.43 -7.12 17.46
N PRO A 406 8.33 -5.87 16.97
CA PRO A 406 7.99 -4.74 17.83
C PRO A 406 6.62 -4.90 18.53
N SER A 407 5.69 -5.63 17.91
CA SER A 407 4.30 -5.82 18.38
C SER A 407 4.14 -6.97 19.38
N TYR A 408 5.04 -7.96 19.33
CA TYR A 408 4.99 -9.17 20.15
C TYR A 408 6.39 -9.46 20.70
N GLY A 409 6.52 -9.47 22.03
CA GLY A 409 7.77 -9.82 22.70
C GLY A 409 8.22 -11.25 22.40
N LYS A 410 9.45 -11.59 22.78
CA LYS A 410 10.01 -12.95 22.59
C LYS A 410 9.08 -14.00 23.21
N GLY A 411 8.55 -14.89 22.39
CA GLY A 411 7.73 -16.01 22.83
C GLY A 411 6.24 -15.72 23.08
N GLU A 412 5.77 -14.49 22.85
CA GLU A 412 4.41 -14.07 23.24
C GLU A 412 3.31 -14.48 22.24
N ALA A 413 3.69 -14.77 20.99
CA ALA A 413 2.76 -15.09 19.92
C ALA A 413 3.04 -16.47 19.28
N ILE A 414 2.00 -17.02 18.67
CA ILE A 414 2.01 -18.24 17.88
C ILE A 414 1.84 -17.82 16.42
N ASP A 415 2.81 -18.19 15.58
CA ASP A 415 2.71 -18.07 14.13
C ASP A 415 2.03 -19.34 13.59
N LEU A 416 0.89 -19.13 12.93
CA LEU A 416 0.07 -20.16 12.32
C LEU A 416 0.13 -20.01 10.80
N THR A 417 0.52 -21.08 10.12
CA THR A 417 0.41 -21.17 8.66
C THR A 417 -0.32 -22.44 8.29
N PHE A 418 -1.34 -22.35 7.45
CA PHE A 418 -2.04 -23.52 6.92
C PHE A 418 -2.31 -23.41 5.43
N GLY A 419 -2.26 -24.56 4.74
CA GLY A 419 -2.59 -24.67 3.34
C GLY A 419 -4.07 -24.98 3.14
N ALA A 420 -4.74 -24.22 2.27
CA ALA A 420 -6.11 -24.49 1.85
C ALA A 420 -6.27 -24.24 0.32
N PRO A 421 -7.28 -24.85 -0.34
CA PRO A 421 -7.58 -24.56 -1.73
C PRO A 421 -7.83 -23.07 -1.91
N ALA A 422 -7.29 -22.50 -2.99
CA ALA A 422 -7.45 -21.08 -3.29
C ALA A 422 -8.93 -20.64 -3.32
N SER A 423 -9.84 -21.54 -3.73
CA SER A 423 -11.29 -21.32 -3.78
C SER A 423 -11.93 -21.14 -2.40
N LEU A 424 -11.39 -21.75 -1.35
CA LEU A 424 -11.96 -21.70 0.01
C LEU A 424 -11.34 -20.59 0.87
N ARG A 425 -10.21 -20.03 0.45
CA ARG A 425 -9.39 -19.10 1.24
C ARG A 425 -10.20 -17.94 1.83
N GLN A 426 -10.98 -17.25 1.00
CA GLN A 426 -11.77 -16.09 1.43
C GLN A 426 -12.87 -16.48 2.41
N GLY A 427 -13.60 -17.56 2.15
CA GLY A 427 -14.64 -18.04 3.06
C GLY A 427 -14.09 -18.51 4.40
N ILE A 428 -12.91 -19.16 4.41
CA ILE A 428 -12.25 -19.62 5.64
C ILE A 428 -11.90 -18.40 6.49
N ILE A 429 -11.26 -17.43 5.86
CA ILE A 429 -10.90 -16.14 6.43
C ILE A 429 -12.13 -15.43 7.05
N GLU A 430 -13.25 -15.39 6.34
CA GLU A 430 -14.50 -14.77 6.81
C GLU A 430 -15.10 -15.51 8.02
N ARG A 431 -15.06 -16.84 8.04
CA ARG A 431 -15.57 -17.65 9.16
C ARG A 431 -14.67 -17.61 10.39
N LEU A 432 -13.36 -17.46 10.20
CA LEU A 432 -12.40 -17.28 11.29
C LEU A 432 -12.50 -15.88 11.92
N GLY A 433 -13.03 -14.89 11.20
CA GLY A 433 -13.33 -13.56 11.70
C GLY A 433 -12.14 -12.58 11.64
N PRO A 434 -12.36 -11.30 11.98
CA PRO A 434 -11.34 -10.24 11.89
C PRO A 434 -10.12 -10.47 12.79
N GLU A 435 -10.21 -11.35 13.78
CA GLU A 435 -9.08 -11.74 14.62
C GLU A 435 -7.98 -12.48 13.83
N PHE A 436 -8.35 -13.08 12.69
CA PHE A 436 -7.45 -13.69 11.70
C PHE A 436 -7.13 -12.77 10.50
N LEU A 437 -7.82 -11.62 10.38
CA LEU A 437 -7.56 -10.57 9.39
C LEU A 437 -7.35 -9.24 10.08
N VAL A 438 -6.14 -9.03 10.55
CA VAL A 438 -5.75 -7.74 11.06
C VAL A 438 -4.60 -7.24 10.20
N ASN A 439 -4.76 -6.05 9.60
CA ASN A 439 -3.61 -5.23 9.26
C ASN A 439 -2.90 -4.90 10.59
N GLU A 440 -1.88 -5.71 10.93
CA GLU A 440 -1.20 -5.65 12.22
C GLU A 440 -0.67 -4.26 12.55
N ALA A 441 -0.22 -3.50 11.55
CA ALA A 441 0.23 -2.13 11.74
C ALA A 441 -0.89 -1.26 12.31
N THR A 442 -2.09 -1.29 11.71
CA THR A 442 -3.22 -0.49 12.20
C THR A 442 -3.74 -0.95 13.56
N ARG A 443 -3.69 -2.24 13.87
CA ARG A 443 -4.04 -2.73 15.22
C ARG A 443 -3.01 -2.33 16.25
N SER A 444 -1.72 -2.43 15.94
CA SER A 444 -0.64 -2.00 16.82
C SER A 444 -0.70 -0.49 17.10
N GLU A 445 -1.09 0.34 16.13
CA GLU A 445 -1.36 1.76 16.37
C GLU A 445 -2.48 1.98 17.40
N ILE A 446 -3.64 1.34 17.21
CA ILE A 446 -4.78 1.47 18.14
C ILE A 446 -4.42 0.91 19.52
N GLN A 447 -3.74 -0.25 19.56
CA GLN A 447 -3.31 -0.88 20.80
C GLN A 447 -2.31 0.01 21.55
N SER A 448 -1.34 0.63 20.86
CA SER A 448 -0.40 1.55 21.50
C SER A 448 -1.09 2.76 22.12
N LEU A 449 -2.13 3.30 21.47
CA LEU A 449 -2.88 4.43 22.03
C LEU A 449 -3.72 4.00 23.24
N TRP A 450 -4.31 2.81 23.17
CA TRP A 450 -5.03 2.18 24.28
C TRP A 450 -4.12 1.96 25.50
N ASP A 451 -2.95 1.34 25.30
CA ASP A 451 -2.00 1.03 26.36
C ASP A 451 -1.44 2.30 27.03
N LYS A 452 -1.32 3.40 26.27
CA LYS A 452 -0.92 4.73 26.78
C LYS A 452 -2.05 5.49 27.46
N GLY A 453 -3.29 5.00 27.41
CA GLY A 453 -4.47 5.70 27.90
C GLY A 453 -4.82 6.97 27.12
N ASP A 454 -4.37 7.11 25.87
CA ASP A 454 -4.63 8.28 25.02
C ASP A 454 -6.04 8.20 24.39
N THR A 455 -7.03 8.34 25.27
CA THR A 455 -8.46 8.26 24.92
C THR A 455 -8.88 9.36 23.93
N ALA A 456 -8.24 10.53 23.99
CA ALA A 456 -8.55 11.66 23.10
C ALA A 456 -8.10 11.42 21.66
N GLU A 457 -6.91 10.85 21.42
CA GLU A 457 -6.49 10.44 20.07
C GLU A 457 -7.30 9.24 19.56
N LEU A 458 -7.59 8.25 20.42
CA LEU A 458 -8.46 7.13 20.07
C LEU A 458 -9.83 7.62 19.61
N GLU A 459 -10.46 8.53 20.34
CA GLU A 459 -11.75 9.08 19.94
C GLU A 459 -11.64 9.80 18.59
N ARG A 460 -10.61 10.63 18.38
CA ARG A 460 -10.36 11.33 17.11
C ARG A 460 -10.11 10.41 15.91
N ARG A 461 -9.60 9.19 16.13
CA ARG A 461 -9.34 8.19 15.08
C ARG A 461 -10.52 7.26 14.83
N MET A 462 -11.29 6.95 15.87
CA MET A 462 -12.41 6.02 15.78
C MET A 462 -13.72 6.73 15.43
N LYS A 463 -13.90 8.02 15.76
CA LYS A 463 -15.17 8.72 15.55
C LYS A 463 -14.99 10.21 15.16
N PRO A 464 -15.89 10.76 14.32
CA PRO A 464 -16.81 10.04 13.44
C PRO A 464 -16.06 9.35 12.30
N ARG A 465 -16.70 8.40 11.61
CA ARG A 465 -16.15 7.80 10.39
C ARG A 465 -15.86 8.90 9.36
N ILE A 466 -14.78 8.74 8.59
CA ILE A 466 -14.42 9.64 7.51
C ILE A 466 -15.58 9.74 6.49
N GLU A 467 -16.00 10.97 6.20
CA GLU A 467 -17.11 11.24 5.32
C GLU A 467 -16.69 11.19 3.86
N PHE A 468 -17.47 10.51 3.02
CA PHE A 468 -17.29 10.55 1.57
C PHE A 468 -17.75 11.89 1.03
N GLY A 469 -16.79 12.77 0.76
CA GLY A 469 -17.06 14.12 0.32
C GLY A 469 -17.47 14.21 -1.14
N THR A 470 -17.82 15.43 -1.55
CA THR A 470 -18.27 15.80 -2.91
C THR A 470 -17.19 15.65 -4.00
N ALA A 471 -16.05 15.04 -3.70
CA ALA A 471 -14.91 14.80 -4.59
C ALA A 471 -14.22 13.46 -4.31
N GLY A 472 -14.75 12.68 -3.35
CA GLY A 472 -14.13 11.47 -2.81
C GLY A 472 -13.62 11.63 -1.38
N LEU A 473 -12.58 10.85 -1.01
CA LEU A 473 -12.03 10.80 0.35
C LEU A 473 -10.65 11.46 0.43
N ARG A 474 -10.31 12.00 1.60
CA ARG A 474 -8.98 12.52 1.90
C ARG A 474 -8.76 12.60 3.41
N GLY A 475 -7.59 12.21 3.86
CA GLY A 475 -7.19 12.34 5.26
C GLY A 475 -5.85 11.69 5.56
N LYS A 476 -5.44 11.77 6.82
CA LYS A 476 -4.21 11.14 7.33
C LYS A 476 -4.25 9.62 7.18
N MET A 477 -3.11 9.04 6.82
CA MET A 477 -2.88 7.60 6.73
C MET A 477 -2.57 7.02 8.11
N GLU A 478 -3.62 6.60 8.82
CA GLU A 478 -3.54 6.12 10.20
C GLU A 478 -4.63 5.07 10.44
N ALA A 479 -4.51 4.33 11.55
CA ALA A 479 -5.56 3.44 12.00
C ALA A 479 -6.84 4.20 12.42
N GLY A 480 -7.99 3.54 12.27
CA GLY A 480 -9.30 4.03 12.71
C GLY A 480 -10.24 4.42 11.57
N TRP A 481 -11.53 4.58 11.88
CA TRP A 481 -12.56 4.84 10.86
C TRP A 481 -12.58 6.29 10.36
N ALA A 482 -11.97 7.22 11.10
CA ALA A 482 -11.84 8.64 10.77
C ALA A 482 -10.59 8.95 9.93
N ARG A 483 -9.91 7.93 9.41
CA ARG A 483 -8.59 8.00 8.79
C ARG A 483 -8.56 7.22 7.49
N MET A 484 -7.59 7.50 6.62
CA MET A 484 -7.38 6.75 5.40
C MET A 484 -6.57 5.48 5.71
N ASN A 485 -7.07 4.31 5.34
CA ASN A 485 -6.41 3.01 5.48
C ASN A 485 -7.03 1.99 4.53
N ASP A 486 -6.45 0.79 4.45
CA ASP A 486 -6.90 -0.28 3.55
C ASP A 486 -8.40 -0.57 3.67
N LEU A 487 -8.94 -0.64 4.89
CA LEU A 487 -10.36 -0.92 5.15
C LEU A 487 -11.25 0.16 4.51
N ILE A 488 -10.89 1.44 4.71
CA ILE A 488 -11.64 2.56 4.16
C ILE A 488 -11.61 2.55 2.62
N ILE A 489 -10.47 2.21 2.01
CA ILE A 489 -10.33 2.11 0.55
C ILE A 489 -11.18 0.96 -0.01
N ILE A 490 -11.15 -0.21 0.63
CA ILE A 490 -11.97 -1.37 0.23
C ILE A 490 -13.46 -1.00 0.31
N GLN A 491 -13.90 -0.46 1.44
CA GLN A 491 -15.30 -0.09 1.66
C GLN A 491 -15.77 1.01 0.69
N ALA A 492 -14.92 2.03 0.44
CA ALA A 492 -15.20 3.08 -0.53
C ALA A 492 -15.36 2.51 -1.95
N SER A 493 -14.45 1.63 -2.36
CA SER A 493 -14.47 0.99 -3.68
C SER A 493 -15.67 0.06 -3.84
N GLN A 494 -16.08 -0.64 -2.78
CA GLN A 494 -17.27 -1.50 -2.81
C GLN A 494 -18.54 -0.69 -3.02
N GLY A 495 -18.69 0.41 -2.27
CA GLY A 495 -19.81 1.33 -2.44
C GLY A 495 -19.83 1.97 -3.83
N LEU A 496 -18.68 2.47 -4.30
CA LEU A 496 -18.54 3.03 -5.64
C LEU A 496 -18.92 2.01 -6.72
N CYS A 497 -18.38 0.79 -6.66
CA CYS A 497 -18.68 -0.27 -7.62
C CYS A 497 -20.18 -0.58 -7.66
N LYS A 498 -20.82 -0.73 -6.49
CA LYS A 498 -22.26 -0.97 -6.39
C LYS A 498 -23.09 0.16 -6.99
N TYR A 499 -22.71 1.40 -6.70
CA TYR A 499 -23.41 2.56 -7.23
C TYR A 499 -23.25 2.67 -8.75
N VAL A 500 -22.03 2.53 -9.28
CA VAL A 500 -21.73 2.54 -10.72
C VAL A 500 -22.51 1.47 -11.46
N LEU A 501 -22.54 0.23 -10.95
CA LEU A 501 -23.33 -0.86 -11.54
C LEU A 501 -24.84 -0.57 -11.59
N SER A 502 -25.35 0.25 -10.66
CA SER A 502 -26.78 0.60 -10.61
C SER A 502 -27.14 1.80 -11.49
N GLN A 503 -26.19 2.71 -11.76
CA GLN A 503 -26.47 3.99 -12.43
C GLN A 503 -25.96 4.04 -13.87
N VAL A 504 -24.87 3.33 -14.18
CA VAL A 504 -24.19 3.43 -15.47
C VAL A 504 -24.48 2.19 -16.32
N LYS A 505 -25.05 2.42 -17.50
CA LYS A 505 -25.34 1.35 -18.46
C LYS A 505 -24.03 0.72 -18.96
N ASP A 506 -24.04 -0.60 -19.11
CA ASP A 506 -22.91 -1.40 -19.62
C ASP A 506 -21.62 -1.27 -18.79
N ALA A 507 -21.74 -0.81 -17.54
CA ALA A 507 -20.63 -0.56 -16.63
C ALA A 507 -19.63 -1.72 -16.49
N PRO A 508 -20.05 -3.01 -16.38
CA PRO A 508 -19.10 -4.12 -16.32
C PRO A 508 -18.13 -4.17 -17.51
N SER A 509 -18.65 -3.93 -18.72
CA SER A 509 -17.85 -3.98 -19.96
C SER A 509 -17.07 -2.69 -20.23
N ARG A 510 -17.62 -1.53 -19.86
CA ARG A 510 -16.97 -0.23 -19.99
C ARG A 510 -15.82 -0.09 -19.00
N GLY A 511 -15.99 -0.63 -17.80
CA GLY A 511 -14.94 -0.73 -16.79
C GLY A 511 -14.64 0.56 -16.04
N ILE A 512 -13.60 0.52 -15.22
CA ILE A 512 -13.08 1.64 -14.42
C ILE A 512 -11.62 1.93 -14.79
N VAL A 513 -11.24 3.21 -14.85
CA VAL A 513 -9.84 3.64 -14.94
C VAL A 513 -9.30 3.90 -13.54
N ILE A 514 -8.15 3.33 -13.19
CA ILE A 514 -7.54 3.51 -11.87
C ILE A 514 -6.10 3.98 -12.04
N GLY A 515 -5.78 5.14 -11.47
CA GLY A 515 -4.43 5.68 -11.41
C GLY A 515 -4.02 6.01 -9.97
N HIS A 516 -2.73 6.24 -9.76
CA HIS A 516 -2.20 6.63 -8.47
C HIS A 516 -0.95 7.50 -8.60
N ASP A 517 -0.72 8.38 -7.64
CA ASP A 517 0.54 9.10 -7.51
C ASP A 517 1.63 8.25 -6.81
N HIS A 518 2.73 8.87 -6.45
CA HIS A 518 3.90 8.22 -5.85
C HIS A 518 3.86 8.16 -4.30
N ARG A 519 2.81 8.66 -3.64
CA ARG A 519 2.74 8.74 -2.16
C ARG A 519 2.72 7.35 -1.52
N TYR A 520 3.05 7.29 -0.23
CA TYR A 520 2.91 6.05 0.55
C TYR A 520 1.50 5.46 0.40
N ASN A 521 1.43 4.14 0.25
CA ASN A 521 0.22 3.35 0.02
C ASN A 521 -0.55 3.60 -1.29
N SER A 522 -0.20 4.60 -2.11
CA SER A 522 -0.97 4.94 -3.32
C SER A 522 -1.11 3.77 -4.30
N GLU A 523 -0.01 3.09 -4.63
CA GLU A 523 0.00 1.91 -5.50
C GLU A 523 -0.84 0.76 -4.92
N LYS A 524 -0.61 0.43 -3.64
CA LYS A 524 -1.36 -0.62 -2.93
C LYS A 524 -2.87 -0.34 -2.93
N TRP A 525 -3.27 0.90 -2.69
CA TRP A 525 -4.68 1.28 -2.66
C TRP A 525 -5.33 1.30 -4.04
N ALA A 526 -4.58 1.61 -5.09
CA ALA A 526 -5.04 1.41 -6.46
C ALA A 526 -5.26 -0.07 -6.76
N GLN A 527 -4.36 -0.96 -6.33
CA GLN A 527 -4.52 -2.40 -6.46
C GLN A 527 -5.72 -2.94 -5.64
N LEU A 528 -5.94 -2.46 -4.41
CA LEU A 528 -7.13 -2.83 -3.62
C LEU A 528 -8.42 -2.36 -4.30
N THR A 529 -8.41 -1.15 -4.86
CA THR A 529 -9.54 -0.63 -5.66
C THR A 529 -9.80 -1.55 -6.87
N ALA A 530 -8.76 -1.90 -7.62
CA ALA A 530 -8.85 -2.83 -8.74
C ALA A 530 -9.41 -4.20 -8.32
N ALA A 531 -8.90 -4.76 -7.22
CA ALA A 531 -9.31 -6.07 -6.71
C ALA A 531 -10.81 -6.10 -6.36
N VAL A 532 -11.35 -5.03 -5.79
CA VAL A 532 -12.79 -4.91 -5.50
C VAL A 532 -13.63 -4.91 -6.77
N PHE A 533 -13.23 -4.18 -7.82
CA PHE A 533 -13.96 -4.14 -9.09
C PHE A 533 -13.87 -5.46 -9.87
N ILE A 534 -12.70 -6.10 -9.87
CA ILE A 534 -12.47 -7.42 -10.47
C ILE A 534 -13.37 -8.47 -9.81
N GLU A 535 -13.48 -8.47 -8.49
CA GLU A 535 -14.34 -9.40 -7.75
C GLU A 535 -15.84 -9.22 -8.08
N GLN A 536 -16.25 -8.06 -8.59
CA GLN A 536 -17.60 -7.80 -9.09
C GLN A 536 -17.74 -8.01 -10.61
N GLY A 537 -16.71 -8.55 -11.28
CA GLY A 537 -16.72 -8.80 -12.73
C GLY A 537 -16.69 -7.53 -13.57
N VAL A 538 -16.22 -6.40 -13.02
CA VAL A 538 -16.07 -5.14 -13.75
C VAL A 538 -14.67 -5.06 -14.34
N LYS A 539 -14.58 -4.75 -15.63
CA LYS A 539 -13.31 -4.51 -16.31
C LYS A 539 -12.53 -3.38 -15.62
N VAL A 540 -11.23 -3.56 -15.45
CA VAL A 540 -10.36 -2.58 -14.81
C VAL A 540 -9.26 -2.19 -15.79
N TYR A 541 -9.06 -0.89 -15.99
CA TYR A 541 -7.86 -0.32 -16.60
C TYR A 541 -6.98 0.22 -15.47
N LEU A 542 -6.06 -0.60 -14.97
CA LEU A 542 -5.16 -0.22 -13.89
C LEU A 542 -3.88 0.34 -14.50
N TYR A 543 -3.65 1.63 -14.36
CA TYR A 543 -2.40 2.24 -14.80
C TYR A 543 -1.24 1.82 -13.89
N ARG A 544 -0.08 1.57 -14.50
CA ARG A 544 1.14 1.13 -13.82
C ARG A 544 2.20 2.23 -13.79
N GLY A 545 2.98 2.26 -12.71
CA GLY A 545 4.04 3.24 -12.52
C GLY A 545 3.49 4.64 -12.21
N LEU A 546 4.25 5.67 -12.57
CA LEU A 546 3.90 7.06 -12.27
C LEU A 546 2.74 7.55 -13.15
N VAL A 547 1.70 8.08 -12.51
CA VAL A 547 0.52 8.65 -13.16
C VAL A 547 0.26 10.04 -12.58
N HIS A 548 0.18 11.07 -13.43
CA HIS A 548 -0.37 12.37 -13.02
C HIS A 548 -1.89 12.35 -13.09
N THR A 549 -2.54 13.14 -12.24
CA THR A 549 -4.00 13.18 -12.10
C THR A 549 -4.74 13.39 -13.43
N PRO A 550 -4.35 14.32 -14.31
CA PRO A 550 -5.04 14.55 -15.59
C PRO A 550 -5.16 13.32 -16.51
N LEU A 551 -4.26 12.32 -16.39
CA LEU A 551 -4.29 11.11 -17.21
C LEU A 551 -5.52 10.22 -16.91
N VAL A 552 -6.06 10.28 -15.69
CA VAL A 552 -7.24 9.50 -15.28
C VAL A 552 -8.52 9.98 -15.97
N PRO A 553 -8.97 11.25 -15.86
CA PRO A 553 -10.14 11.71 -16.60
C PRO A 553 -9.92 11.65 -18.12
N PHE A 554 -8.70 11.89 -18.61
CA PHE A 554 -8.38 11.66 -20.03
C PHE A 554 -8.66 10.21 -20.46
N GLY A 555 -8.21 9.24 -19.66
CA GLY A 555 -8.47 7.82 -19.84
C GLY A 555 -9.95 7.47 -19.80
N VAL A 556 -10.69 8.01 -18.83
CA VAL A 556 -12.14 7.77 -18.71
C VAL A 556 -12.87 8.17 -20.00
N LYS A 557 -12.55 9.35 -20.55
CA LYS A 557 -13.10 9.81 -21.83
C LYS A 557 -12.63 8.93 -22.98
N ASN A 558 -11.33 8.68 -23.12
CA ASN A 558 -10.74 7.99 -24.27
C ASN A 558 -11.16 6.52 -24.37
N LEU A 559 -11.27 5.83 -23.23
CA LEU A 559 -11.63 4.42 -23.13
C LEU A 559 -13.15 4.22 -23.00
N ASN A 560 -13.92 5.30 -22.94
CA ASN A 560 -15.36 5.29 -22.63
C ASN A 560 -15.68 4.49 -21.35
N ALA A 561 -14.86 4.68 -20.31
CA ALA A 561 -15.02 3.98 -19.04
C ALA A 561 -16.25 4.48 -18.27
N ALA A 562 -16.79 3.65 -17.38
CA ALA A 562 -17.95 3.99 -16.57
C ALA A 562 -17.64 4.96 -15.44
N CYS A 563 -16.40 4.95 -14.94
CA CYS A 563 -15.89 5.87 -13.93
C CYS A 563 -14.35 5.81 -13.89
N GLY A 564 -13.75 6.69 -13.09
CA GLY A 564 -12.32 6.65 -12.80
C GLY A 564 -12.01 6.96 -11.34
N VAL A 565 -10.89 6.44 -10.85
CA VAL A 565 -10.36 6.71 -9.51
C VAL A 565 -8.90 7.11 -9.61
N MET A 566 -8.54 8.22 -8.97
CA MET A 566 -7.15 8.64 -8.79
C MET A 566 -6.81 8.59 -7.29
N ILE A 567 -5.84 7.75 -6.91
CA ILE A 567 -5.34 7.69 -5.54
C ILE A 567 -4.25 8.76 -5.36
N THR A 568 -4.59 9.83 -4.66
CA THR A 568 -3.70 10.97 -4.39
C THR A 568 -4.34 11.91 -3.37
N ALA A 569 -3.51 12.64 -2.62
CA ALA A 569 -3.94 13.83 -1.87
C ALA A 569 -3.44 15.15 -2.48
N SER A 570 -3.04 15.17 -3.75
CA SER A 570 -2.56 16.37 -4.46
C SER A 570 -1.44 17.08 -3.69
N HIS A 571 -1.65 18.30 -3.24
CA HIS A 571 -0.68 19.15 -2.56
C HIS A 571 -0.62 18.96 -1.03
N ASN A 572 -1.42 18.05 -0.46
CA ASN A 572 -1.44 17.81 0.98
C ASN A 572 -0.09 17.25 1.51
N PRO A 573 0.19 17.33 2.82
CA PRO A 573 1.42 16.80 3.42
C PRO A 573 1.62 15.28 3.22
N LYS A 574 2.85 14.79 3.44
CA LYS A 574 3.25 13.39 3.22
C LYS A 574 2.42 12.32 3.93
N ASN A 575 1.84 12.67 5.08
CA ASN A 575 1.06 11.76 5.90
C ASN A 575 -0.40 11.64 5.42
N ASP A 576 -0.81 12.47 4.45
CA ASP A 576 -2.15 12.43 3.88
C ASP A 576 -2.14 11.66 2.55
N ASN A 577 -3.24 10.97 2.30
CA ASN A 577 -3.55 10.38 0.99
C ASN A 577 -5.07 10.51 0.72
N GLY A 578 -5.53 10.19 -0.49
CA GLY A 578 -6.89 10.47 -0.93
C GLY A 578 -7.37 9.53 -2.03
N TYR A 579 -8.66 9.63 -2.31
CA TYR A 579 -9.40 8.81 -3.26
C TYR A 579 -10.29 9.75 -4.06
N LYS A 580 -9.83 10.24 -5.22
CA LYS A 580 -10.57 11.15 -6.10
C LYS A 580 -11.42 10.33 -7.07
N VAL A 581 -12.71 10.69 -7.25
CA VAL A 581 -13.63 9.97 -8.16
C VAL A 581 -14.06 10.82 -9.34
N TYR A 582 -13.93 10.25 -10.53
CA TYR A 582 -14.38 10.78 -11.82
C TYR A 582 -15.57 9.96 -12.33
N TRP A 583 -16.60 10.63 -12.86
CA TRP A 583 -17.76 9.97 -13.43
C TRP A 583 -17.57 9.67 -14.92
N GLU A 584 -18.56 9.05 -15.58
CA GLU A 584 -18.47 8.67 -16.99
C GLU A 584 -18.33 9.85 -17.96
N ASN A 585 -18.64 11.07 -17.51
CA ASN A 585 -18.40 12.30 -18.27
C ASN A 585 -16.96 12.83 -18.14
N ALA A 586 -16.06 12.05 -17.51
CA ALA A 586 -14.66 12.39 -17.23
C ALA A 586 -14.46 13.66 -16.38
N VAL A 587 -15.46 14.06 -15.60
CA VAL A 587 -15.37 15.15 -14.63
C VAL A 587 -15.52 14.57 -13.22
N GLN A 588 -14.89 15.22 -12.24
CA GLN A 588 -15.07 14.85 -10.84
C GLN A 588 -16.54 14.94 -10.42
N ILE A 589 -16.98 14.00 -9.60
CA ILE A 589 -18.39 13.84 -9.21
C ILE A 589 -18.97 15.10 -8.53
N ILE A 590 -20.27 15.31 -8.72
CA ILE A 590 -21.11 16.26 -7.99
C ILE A 590 -22.43 15.57 -7.60
N ALA A 591 -23.31 16.25 -6.86
CA ALA A 591 -24.65 15.76 -6.59
C ALA A 591 -25.41 15.40 -7.89
N PRO A 592 -26.17 14.29 -7.91
CA PRO A 592 -26.49 13.40 -6.78
C PRO A 592 -25.50 12.24 -6.57
N HIS A 593 -24.45 12.12 -7.39
CA HIS A 593 -23.56 10.96 -7.35
C HIS A 593 -22.77 10.84 -6.05
N ASP A 594 -22.32 11.95 -5.48
CA ASP A 594 -21.62 11.99 -4.19
C ASP A 594 -22.44 11.32 -3.07
N LYS A 595 -23.70 11.71 -2.90
CA LYS A 595 -24.60 11.14 -1.90
C LYS A 595 -24.95 9.70 -2.20
N GLY A 596 -25.25 9.37 -3.46
CA GLY A 596 -25.54 8.00 -3.87
C GLY A 596 -24.37 7.03 -3.62
N ILE A 597 -23.14 7.46 -3.87
CA ILE A 597 -21.93 6.69 -3.54
C ILE A 597 -21.79 6.56 -2.02
N SER A 598 -21.94 7.65 -1.27
CA SER A 598 -21.87 7.62 0.21
C SER A 598 -22.86 6.62 0.81
N ASP A 599 -24.12 6.66 0.38
CA ASP A 599 -25.17 5.73 0.81
C ASP A 599 -24.82 4.29 0.44
N ALA A 600 -24.28 4.07 -0.78
CA ALA A 600 -23.82 2.75 -1.20
C ALA A 600 -22.62 2.24 -0.38
N ILE A 601 -21.70 3.10 0.05
CA ILE A 601 -20.60 2.75 0.95
C ILE A 601 -21.16 2.27 2.30
N GLN A 602 -22.09 3.03 2.89
CA GLN A 602 -22.72 2.65 4.17
C GLN A 602 -23.45 1.32 4.08
N ALA A 603 -24.07 1.02 2.94
CA ALA A 603 -24.74 -0.26 2.70
C ALA A 603 -23.76 -1.44 2.46
N ASN A 604 -22.46 -1.18 2.21
CA ASN A 604 -21.47 -2.18 1.82
C ASN A 604 -20.19 -2.13 2.66
N LEU A 605 -20.33 -1.99 3.99
CA LEU A 605 -19.19 -1.90 4.90
C LEU A 605 -18.47 -3.22 5.16
N SER A 606 -19.08 -4.38 4.91
CA SER A 606 -18.37 -5.66 5.08
C SER A 606 -17.33 -5.83 3.96
N PRO A 607 -16.02 -5.89 4.28
CA PRO A 607 -14.98 -6.02 3.27
C PRO A 607 -14.97 -7.42 2.66
N LYS A 608 -15.03 -7.51 1.33
CA LYS A 608 -15.07 -8.76 0.55
C LYS A 608 -13.72 -9.14 -0.04
N VAL A 609 -12.80 -8.19 -0.11
CA VAL A 609 -11.48 -8.37 -0.74
C VAL A 609 -10.42 -7.72 0.15
N TRP A 610 -9.40 -8.50 0.51
CA TRP A 610 -8.24 -8.05 1.30
C TRP A 610 -6.90 -8.33 0.63
N SER A 611 -6.89 -9.12 -0.44
CA SER A 611 -5.70 -9.51 -1.18
C SER A 611 -5.72 -8.89 -2.58
N VAL A 612 -4.55 -8.50 -3.05
CA VAL A 612 -4.30 -7.99 -4.40
C VAL A 612 -3.70 -9.06 -5.32
N ASP A 613 -3.53 -10.29 -4.86
CA ASP A 613 -2.79 -11.36 -5.56
C ASP A 613 -3.42 -11.73 -6.92
N LYS A 614 -4.74 -11.55 -7.05
CA LYS A 614 -5.48 -11.80 -8.29
C LYS A 614 -5.35 -10.66 -9.31
N VAL A 615 -4.93 -9.46 -8.90
CA VAL A 615 -4.90 -8.29 -9.78
C VAL A 615 -3.93 -8.49 -10.96
N PRO A 616 -2.67 -8.96 -10.75
CA PRO A 616 -1.72 -9.13 -11.87
C PRO A 616 -2.11 -10.21 -12.88
N THR A 617 -2.90 -11.21 -12.47
CA THR A 617 -3.26 -12.39 -13.28
C THR A 617 -4.70 -12.35 -13.82
N SER A 618 -5.49 -11.35 -13.42
CA SER A 618 -6.87 -11.21 -13.86
C SER A 618 -6.97 -10.82 -15.34
N SER A 619 -7.70 -11.61 -16.13
CA SER A 619 -7.92 -11.35 -17.56
C SER A 619 -8.76 -10.09 -17.84
N ILE A 620 -9.47 -9.57 -16.84
CA ILE A 620 -10.26 -8.34 -16.93
C ILE A 620 -9.54 -7.12 -16.33
N CYS A 621 -8.30 -7.28 -15.88
CA CYS A 621 -7.40 -6.19 -15.48
C CYS A 621 -6.43 -5.89 -16.61
N LEU A 622 -6.63 -4.77 -17.28
CA LEU A 622 -5.89 -4.36 -18.46
C LEU A 622 -4.89 -3.25 -18.10
N ASP A 623 -3.68 -3.37 -18.60
CA ASP A 623 -2.69 -2.30 -18.58
C ASP A 623 -2.69 -1.63 -19.96
N VAL A 624 -3.17 -0.38 -19.99
CA VAL A 624 -3.21 0.47 -21.19
C VAL A 624 -2.47 1.78 -20.94
N THR A 625 -1.53 1.76 -20.00
CA THR A 625 -0.87 2.97 -19.48
C THR A 625 -0.14 3.74 -20.57
N GLU A 626 0.76 3.06 -21.29
CA GLU A 626 1.59 3.71 -22.32
C GLU A 626 0.75 4.17 -23.51
N ASP A 627 -0.17 3.34 -24.00
CA ASP A 627 -1.12 3.73 -25.06
C ASP A 627 -1.93 4.98 -24.70
N THR A 628 -2.34 5.09 -23.43
CA THR A 628 -3.09 6.27 -22.97
C THR A 628 -2.19 7.49 -22.83
N LYS A 629 -0.94 7.33 -22.37
CA LYS A 629 0.06 8.41 -22.36
C LYS A 629 0.33 8.93 -23.77
N GLU A 630 0.53 8.06 -24.75
CA GLU A 630 0.76 8.46 -26.14
C GLU A 630 -0.40 9.30 -26.68
N LYS A 631 -1.64 8.85 -26.49
CA LYS A 631 -2.83 9.61 -26.89
C LYS A 631 -2.96 10.94 -26.14
N TYR A 632 -2.59 10.96 -24.87
CA TYR A 632 -2.56 12.18 -24.08
C TYR A 632 -1.55 13.18 -24.65
N PHE A 633 -0.33 12.76 -24.98
CA PHE A 633 0.66 13.63 -25.62
C PHE A 633 0.21 14.10 -27.00
N SER A 634 -0.46 13.26 -27.79
CA SER A 634 -1.10 13.70 -29.04
C SER A 634 -2.14 14.79 -28.81
N ALA A 635 -2.93 14.70 -27.72
CA ALA A 635 -3.89 15.74 -27.36
C ALA A 635 -3.19 17.04 -26.91
N ILE A 636 -2.06 16.96 -26.21
CA ILE A 636 -1.23 18.12 -25.87
C ILE A 636 -0.70 18.79 -27.13
N GLU A 637 -0.23 18.03 -28.12
CA GLU A 637 0.28 18.57 -29.39
C GLU A 637 -0.76 19.39 -30.16
N LEU A 638 -2.06 19.09 -29.99
CA LEU A 638 -3.16 19.88 -30.55
C LEU A 638 -3.31 21.27 -29.91
N LEU A 639 -2.66 21.54 -28.77
CA LEU A 639 -2.62 22.85 -28.13
C LEU A 639 -1.56 23.78 -28.74
N LYS A 640 -0.90 23.35 -29.83
CA LYS A 640 0.09 24.17 -30.53
C LYS A 640 -0.49 25.49 -31.03
N LEU A 641 0.15 26.60 -30.66
CA LEU A 641 -0.25 27.92 -31.15
C LEU A 641 0.04 28.06 -32.65
N PRO A 642 -0.87 28.62 -33.48
CA PRO A 642 -0.68 28.79 -34.92
C PRO A 642 0.58 29.60 -35.29
N GLN A 643 0.91 30.60 -34.48
CA GLN A 643 2.09 31.44 -34.65
C GLN A 643 3.38 30.85 -34.06
N TYR A 644 3.36 29.61 -33.55
CA TYR A 644 4.57 28.93 -33.10
C TYR A 644 5.44 28.51 -34.30
N VAL A 645 6.15 29.48 -34.85
CA VAL A 645 7.22 29.30 -35.83
C VAL A 645 8.52 29.55 -35.08
N ARG A 646 9.20 28.46 -34.68
CA ARG A 646 10.62 28.56 -34.36
C ARG A 646 11.30 28.83 -35.70
N PHE A 647 11.61 30.10 -36.00
CA PHE A 647 12.23 30.49 -37.26
C PHE A 647 13.56 29.75 -37.39
N ALA A 648 13.58 28.67 -38.17
CA ALA A 648 14.77 27.90 -38.46
C ALA A 648 15.47 28.55 -39.65
N ILE A 649 16.74 28.94 -39.49
CA ILE A 649 17.66 29.00 -40.63
C ILE A 649 17.96 27.54 -40.98
N VAL A 650 17.43 27.06 -42.11
CA VAL A 650 17.77 25.73 -42.63
C VAL A 650 19.04 25.87 -43.47
N ASP A 651 20.20 25.61 -42.88
CA ASP A 651 21.42 25.40 -43.65
C ASP A 651 21.36 23.99 -44.25
N VAL A 652 20.97 23.89 -45.53
CA VAL A 652 21.02 22.62 -46.28
C VAL A 652 22.41 22.46 -46.87
N GLU A 653 23.27 21.68 -46.21
CA GLU A 653 24.54 21.26 -46.78
C GLU A 653 24.35 19.94 -47.55
N TYR A 654 24.49 19.99 -48.88
CA TYR A 654 24.43 18.80 -49.73
C TYR A 654 25.73 17.97 -49.62
N SER A 655 25.72 16.92 -48.80
CA SER A 655 26.79 15.91 -48.82
C SER A 655 26.56 14.90 -49.96
N ARG A 656 27.59 14.71 -50.81
CA ARG A 656 27.54 13.87 -52.01
C ARG A 656 27.67 12.35 -51.77
N SER A 657 27.62 11.84 -50.54
CA SER A 657 27.89 10.41 -50.28
C SER A 657 26.83 9.62 -49.53
N SER A 658 25.66 10.17 -49.21
CA SER A 658 24.60 9.41 -48.55
C SER A 658 23.27 10.14 -48.65
N TYR A 659 22.19 9.43 -48.94
CA TYR A 659 20.81 9.92 -48.96
C TYR A 659 20.34 10.27 -47.52
N CYS A 660 21.02 11.19 -46.84
CA CYS A 660 20.68 11.71 -45.52
C CYS A 660 20.83 13.23 -45.53
N VAL A 661 19.71 13.93 -45.35
CA VAL A 661 19.69 15.38 -45.13
C VAL A 661 19.94 15.59 -43.64
N ASP A 662 21.09 16.15 -43.28
CA ASP A 662 21.43 16.51 -41.90
C ASP A 662 20.92 17.95 -41.66
N ILE A 663 19.77 18.09 -40.99
CA ILE A 663 19.15 19.40 -40.71
C ILE A 663 19.75 19.94 -39.41
N ARG A 664 20.64 20.94 -39.52
CA ARG A 664 21.16 21.67 -38.35
C ARG A 664 20.28 22.87 -38.03
N TYR A 665 19.84 22.96 -36.77
CA TYR A 665 18.97 24.02 -36.27
C TYR A 665 19.82 25.11 -35.60
N THR A 666 19.82 26.33 -36.15
CA THR A 666 20.48 27.50 -35.54
C THR A 666 19.42 28.57 -35.25
N PRO A 667 19.06 28.83 -33.98
CA PRO A 667 18.12 29.91 -33.64
C PRO A 667 18.71 31.27 -34.04
N SER A 668 17.89 32.19 -34.59
CA SER A 668 18.30 33.57 -34.88
C SER A 668 18.41 34.44 -33.62
N GLU A 669 17.78 34.03 -32.51
CA GLU A 669 17.76 34.72 -31.22
C GLU A 669 18.09 33.74 -30.07
N LYS A 670 18.58 34.27 -28.94
CA LYS A 670 18.90 33.44 -27.77
C LYS A 670 17.59 32.86 -27.20
N PRO A 671 17.42 31.53 -27.13
CA PRO A 671 16.20 30.94 -26.59
C PRO A 671 16.02 31.27 -25.11
N LEU A 672 14.76 31.32 -24.66
CA LEU A 672 14.46 31.44 -23.24
C LEU A 672 14.95 30.22 -22.48
N VAL A 673 15.40 30.44 -21.25
CA VAL A 673 15.86 29.39 -20.35
C VAL A 673 14.81 29.17 -19.27
N PHE A 674 14.31 27.95 -19.16
CA PHE A 674 13.29 27.57 -18.18
C PHE A 674 13.91 26.69 -17.08
N VAL A 675 13.44 26.86 -15.85
CA VAL A 675 13.63 25.90 -14.74
C VAL A 675 12.31 25.23 -14.43
N ASN A 676 12.32 23.93 -14.14
CA ASN A 676 11.13 23.18 -13.73
C ASN A 676 11.34 22.51 -12.37
N THR A 677 10.42 22.75 -11.44
CA THR A 677 10.25 21.94 -10.24
C THR A 677 8.93 21.18 -10.28
N SER A 678 8.99 19.90 -9.92
CA SER A 678 7.79 19.09 -9.75
C SER A 678 7.55 18.73 -8.28
N MET A 679 8.25 19.37 -7.33
CA MET A 679 8.02 19.25 -5.89
C MET A 679 8.04 17.81 -5.35
N HIS A 680 8.99 16.99 -5.81
CA HIS A 680 9.04 15.53 -5.58
C HIS A 680 7.82 14.78 -6.12
N GLY A 681 7.11 15.37 -7.06
CA GLY A 681 5.92 14.87 -7.70
C GLY A 681 6.17 14.01 -8.91
N VAL A 682 5.08 13.53 -9.50
CA VAL A 682 5.11 12.72 -10.72
C VAL A 682 5.29 13.55 -11.99
N GLY A 683 5.19 14.88 -11.92
CA GLY A 683 5.04 15.77 -13.07
C GLY A 683 6.25 15.87 -14.00
N HIS A 684 7.48 15.73 -13.49
CA HIS A 684 8.69 16.02 -14.25
C HIS A 684 8.82 15.28 -15.58
N PRO A 685 8.70 13.93 -15.66
CA PRO A 685 8.76 13.21 -16.94
C PRO A 685 7.67 13.66 -17.93
N PHE A 686 6.48 14.04 -17.45
CA PHE A 686 5.38 14.48 -18.32
C PHE A 686 5.61 15.90 -18.85
N VAL A 687 6.02 16.83 -17.99
CA VAL A 687 6.32 18.22 -18.40
C VAL A 687 7.49 18.25 -19.36
N THR A 688 8.58 17.53 -19.06
CA THR A 688 9.76 17.45 -19.93
C THR A 688 9.39 16.90 -21.30
N ARG A 689 8.66 15.78 -21.37
CA ARG A 689 8.23 15.20 -22.64
C ARG A 689 7.28 16.12 -23.41
N ALA A 690 6.32 16.73 -22.71
CA ALA A 690 5.35 17.64 -23.33
C ALA A 690 6.05 18.87 -23.95
N LEU A 691 7.02 19.47 -23.26
CA LEU A 691 7.80 20.61 -23.77
C LEU A 691 8.77 20.21 -24.89
N GLN A 692 9.29 18.99 -24.87
CA GLN A 692 10.13 18.45 -25.94
C GLN A 692 9.39 18.37 -27.28
N SER A 693 8.08 18.07 -27.30
CA SER A 693 7.26 18.15 -28.54
C SER A 693 7.25 19.55 -29.16
N TYR A 694 7.62 20.59 -28.39
CA TYR A 694 7.78 21.96 -28.84
C TYR A 694 9.24 22.40 -28.95
N HIS A 695 10.22 21.50 -28.81
CA HIS A 695 11.66 21.82 -28.80
C HIS A 695 12.08 22.79 -27.69
N ILE A 696 11.31 22.83 -26.59
CA ILE A 696 11.63 23.59 -25.37
C ILE A 696 12.25 22.62 -24.38
N THR A 697 13.40 23.00 -23.82
CA THR A 697 14.07 22.25 -22.74
C THR A 697 13.94 23.00 -21.43
N VAL A 698 13.93 22.25 -20.33
CA VAL A 698 13.87 22.79 -18.97
C VAL A 698 15.07 22.29 -18.17
N ASN A 699 15.58 23.15 -17.30
CA ASN A 699 16.56 22.79 -16.30
C ASN A 699 15.81 22.27 -15.07
N PRO A 700 16.00 21.01 -14.65
CA PRO A 700 15.35 20.50 -13.46
C PRO A 700 15.91 21.15 -12.20
N VAL A 701 15.09 21.24 -11.16
CA VAL A 701 15.57 21.33 -9.78
C VAL A 701 15.91 19.91 -9.35
N GLU A 702 17.20 19.56 -9.34
CA GLU A 702 17.67 18.18 -9.14
C GLU A 702 17.14 17.56 -7.84
N GLU A 703 17.05 18.35 -6.77
CA GLU A 703 16.56 17.92 -5.47
C GLU A 703 15.06 17.64 -5.44
N GLN A 704 14.28 18.11 -6.42
CA GLN A 704 12.81 18.01 -6.45
C GLN A 704 12.27 17.33 -7.71
N MET A 705 13.12 16.86 -8.64
CA MET A 705 12.67 16.32 -9.93
C MET A 705 12.19 14.87 -9.86
N LEU A 706 12.73 14.06 -8.94
CA LEU A 706 12.35 12.66 -8.79
C LEU A 706 11.18 12.52 -7.81
N PRO A 707 10.22 11.62 -8.07
CA PRO A 707 9.14 11.37 -7.11
C PRO A 707 9.68 10.83 -5.78
N ASP A 708 9.32 11.46 -4.66
CA ASP A 708 9.68 11.02 -3.31
C ASP A 708 8.49 11.19 -2.35
N PRO A 709 7.90 10.09 -1.83
CA PRO A 709 6.73 10.16 -0.96
C PRO A 709 6.98 10.87 0.38
N ALA A 710 8.25 11.10 0.76
CA ALA A 710 8.60 11.83 1.97
C ALA A 710 8.59 13.36 1.80
N PHE A 711 8.58 13.88 0.57
CA PHE A 711 8.73 15.30 0.23
C PHE A 711 9.85 15.98 1.04
N PRO A 712 11.11 15.50 0.97
CA PRO A 712 12.14 15.85 1.96
C PRO A 712 12.52 17.33 2.06
N THR A 713 12.28 18.11 0.99
CA THR A 713 12.55 19.56 0.98
C THR A 713 11.31 20.42 1.24
N LEU A 714 10.13 19.82 1.43
CA LEU A 714 8.84 20.54 1.51
C LEU A 714 7.95 20.00 2.63
N THR A 715 7.52 20.86 3.53
CA THR A 715 6.48 20.50 4.52
C THR A 715 5.11 20.38 3.87
N PHE A 716 4.84 21.24 2.89
CA PHE A 716 3.58 21.31 2.15
C PHE A 716 3.89 21.55 0.68
N PRO A 717 3.77 20.53 -0.18
CA PRO A 717 4.17 20.61 -1.59
C PRO A 717 3.10 21.31 -2.45
N ASN A 718 2.92 22.60 -2.24
CA ASN A 718 2.01 23.45 -3.02
C ASN A 718 2.78 24.67 -3.53
N PRO A 719 2.76 24.96 -4.84
CA PRO A 719 3.46 26.14 -5.40
C PRO A 719 3.06 27.50 -4.83
N GLU A 720 1.89 27.62 -4.20
CA GLU A 720 1.45 28.86 -3.54
C GLU A 720 2.03 29.06 -2.14
N GLU A 721 2.64 28.03 -1.54
CA GLU A 721 3.15 28.12 -0.17
C GLU A 721 4.46 28.88 -0.11
N LYS A 722 4.60 29.68 0.94
CA LYS A 722 5.82 30.43 1.19
C LYS A 722 7.00 29.47 1.37
N GLY A 723 8.06 29.69 0.61
CA GLY A 723 9.27 28.87 0.61
C GLY A 723 9.24 27.67 -0.33
N ALA A 724 8.09 27.31 -0.90
CA ALA A 724 7.98 26.12 -1.75
C ALA A 724 8.73 26.27 -3.10
N LEU A 725 8.92 27.51 -3.57
CA LEU A 725 9.62 27.83 -4.82
C LEU A 725 11.07 28.26 -4.62
N ASP A 726 11.59 28.30 -3.38
CA ASP A 726 12.92 28.87 -3.09
C ASP A 726 14.04 28.14 -3.84
N LEU A 727 14.06 26.79 -3.79
CA LEU A 727 15.04 25.98 -4.54
C LEU A 727 14.95 26.19 -6.05
N ALA A 728 13.74 26.33 -6.59
CA ALA A 728 13.55 26.58 -8.02
C ALA A 728 14.05 27.98 -8.42
N ILE A 729 13.84 28.99 -7.57
CA ILE A 729 14.34 30.35 -7.77
C ILE A 729 15.88 30.38 -7.64
N GLU A 730 16.46 29.64 -6.70
CA GLU A 730 17.91 29.51 -6.55
C GLU A 730 18.54 28.87 -7.79
N GLN A 731 17.98 27.75 -8.26
CA GLN A 731 18.41 27.10 -9.50
C GLN A 731 18.28 28.04 -10.71
N ALA A 732 17.17 28.78 -10.80
CA ALA A 732 16.96 29.75 -11.87
C ALA A 732 18.01 30.87 -11.85
N LYS A 733 18.40 31.37 -10.68
CA LYS A 733 19.50 32.33 -10.55
C LYS A 733 20.83 31.71 -10.97
N ALA A 734 21.10 30.46 -10.60
CA ALA A 734 22.34 29.76 -10.92
C ALA A 734 22.52 29.56 -12.43
N CYS A 735 21.48 29.13 -13.14
CA CYS A 735 21.52 28.91 -14.59
C CYS A 735 21.11 30.13 -15.44
N ARG A 736 20.83 31.27 -14.79
CA ARG A 736 20.30 32.50 -15.43
C ARG A 736 19.05 32.22 -16.27
N ALA A 737 18.12 31.46 -15.71
CA ALA A 737 16.81 31.21 -16.30
C ALA A 737 15.97 32.49 -16.37
N ASP A 738 15.08 32.55 -17.34
CA ASP A 738 14.10 33.61 -17.54
C ASP A 738 12.79 33.29 -16.79
N TYR A 739 12.43 32.00 -16.69
CA TYR A 739 11.20 31.56 -16.02
C TYR A 739 11.39 30.30 -15.19
N VAL A 740 10.63 30.21 -14.09
CA VAL A 740 10.39 28.97 -13.32
C VAL A 740 9.00 28.45 -13.64
N LEU A 741 8.88 27.14 -13.88
CA LEU A 741 7.65 26.37 -13.99
C LEU A 741 7.54 25.47 -12.77
N ALA A 742 6.36 25.43 -12.13
CA ALA A 742 6.14 24.61 -10.95
C ALA A 742 4.79 23.89 -11.01
N GLN A 743 4.79 22.61 -10.68
CA GLN A 743 3.58 21.79 -10.54
C GLN A 743 3.53 21.16 -9.15
N ASP A 744 2.32 20.87 -8.67
CA ASP A 744 2.13 20.12 -7.42
C ASP A 744 2.36 18.60 -7.64
N PRO A 745 2.40 17.78 -6.56
CA PRO A 745 2.83 16.40 -6.63
C PRO A 745 2.12 15.48 -7.63
N ASP A 746 0.83 15.71 -7.88
CA ASP A 746 0.02 14.95 -8.85
C ASP A 746 -0.19 15.69 -10.17
N SER A 747 0.49 16.84 -10.34
CA SER A 747 0.58 17.66 -11.56
C SER A 747 -0.77 18.12 -12.11
N ASP A 748 -1.74 18.38 -11.22
CA ASP A 748 -3.00 19.02 -11.61
C ASP A 748 -2.91 20.55 -11.52
N ARG A 749 -1.99 21.12 -10.73
CA ARG A 749 -1.78 22.58 -10.60
C ARG A 749 -0.55 23.09 -11.33
N PHE A 750 -0.53 24.41 -11.60
CA PHE A 750 0.58 25.09 -12.25
C PHE A 750 0.84 26.49 -11.71
N SER A 751 2.10 26.80 -11.41
CA SER A 751 2.57 28.15 -11.07
C SER A 751 3.80 28.52 -11.90
N ALA A 752 4.06 29.82 -12.03
CA ALA A 752 5.22 30.32 -12.72
C ALA A 752 5.82 31.58 -12.06
N CYS A 753 7.13 31.74 -12.22
CA CYS A 753 7.86 32.96 -11.89
C CYS A 753 8.61 33.49 -13.11
N GLN A 754 8.74 34.80 -13.21
CA GLN A 754 9.66 35.49 -14.14
C GLN A 754 10.87 36.00 -13.36
N LEU A 755 12.08 35.74 -13.88
CA LEU A 755 13.33 36.27 -13.36
C LEU A 755 13.72 37.51 -14.16
N HIS A 756 13.95 38.63 -13.48
CA HIS A 756 14.40 39.85 -14.11
C HIS A 756 15.92 39.92 -14.16
N PRO A 757 16.52 40.58 -15.17
CA PRO A 757 17.97 40.82 -15.21
C PRO A 757 18.54 41.55 -13.98
N THR A 758 17.69 42.28 -13.25
CA THR A 758 18.02 42.97 -11.99
C THR A 758 18.16 42.02 -10.79
N GLY A 759 17.76 40.75 -10.93
CA GLY A 759 17.67 39.77 -9.85
C GLY A 759 16.32 39.76 -9.11
N GLU A 760 15.40 40.67 -9.45
CA GLU A 760 14.02 40.64 -8.95
C GLU A 760 13.28 39.41 -9.50
N VAL A 761 12.38 38.83 -8.69
CA VAL A 761 11.53 37.71 -9.09
C VAL A 761 10.07 38.17 -9.04
N THR A 762 9.35 38.00 -10.14
CA THR A 762 7.89 38.20 -10.18
C THR A 762 7.22 36.84 -10.19
N THR A 763 6.53 36.51 -9.10
CA THR A 763 5.67 35.31 -9.02
C THR A 763 4.26 35.70 -9.47
N PHE A 764 3.72 34.98 -10.45
CA PHE A 764 2.36 35.24 -10.94
C PHE A 764 1.33 34.58 -10.01
N THR A 765 0.26 35.30 -9.69
CA THR A 765 -0.87 34.69 -8.98
C THR A 765 -1.68 33.80 -9.94
N GLY A 766 -2.48 32.86 -9.41
CA GLY A 766 -3.36 32.04 -10.25
C GLY A 766 -4.35 32.86 -11.08
N ASP A 767 -4.83 33.99 -10.58
CA ASP A 767 -5.66 34.92 -11.34
C ASP A 767 -4.91 35.63 -12.48
N GLN A 768 -3.63 35.98 -12.26
CA GLN A 768 -2.79 36.58 -13.29
C GLN A 768 -2.47 35.57 -14.38
N LEU A 769 -2.14 34.33 -14.01
CA LEU A 769 -1.97 33.21 -14.94
C LEU A 769 -3.26 32.94 -15.72
N GLY A 770 -4.40 32.88 -15.02
CA GLY A 770 -5.71 32.70 -15.65
C GLY A 770 -6.03 33.79 -16.66
N THR A 771 -5.68 35.03 -16.36
CA THR A 771 -5.84 36.19 -17.25
C THR A 771 -4.98 36.06 -18.51
N VAL A 772 -3.68 35.79 -18.38
CA VAL A 772 -2.79 35.70 -19.56
C VAL A 772 -3.14 34.50 -20.43
N PHE A 773 -3.57 33.39 -19.83
CA PHE A 773 -4.07 32.23 -20.57
C PHE A 773 -5.40 32.51 -21.26
N ALA A 774 -6.35 33.16 -20.60
CA ALA A 774 -7.62 33.56 -21.22
C ALA A 774 -7.38 34.49 -22.42
N ALA A 775 -6.50 35.49 -22.27
CA ALA A 775 -6.15 36.40 -23.35
C ALA A 775 -5.51 35.67 -24.53
N LEU A 776 -4.57 34.75 -24.27
CA LEU A 776 -3.95 33.93 -25.30
C LEU A 776 -4.97 33.05 -26.04
N VAL A 777 -5.86 32.38 -25.31
CA VAL A 777 -6.89 31.52 -25.90
C VAL A 777 -7.88 32.34 -26.72
N PHE A 778 -8.27 33.52 -26.23
CA PHE A 778 -9.11 34.45 -26.98
C PHE A 778 -8.45 34.91 -28.27
N GLU A 779 -7.19 35.39 -28.20
CA GLU A 779 -6.44 35.88 -29.36
C GLU A 779 -6.29 34.76 -30.40
N THR A 780 -5.95 33.54 -29.96
CA THR A 780 -5.85 32.36 -30.83
C THR A 780 -7.19 31.98 -31.45
N TYR A 781 -8.28 32.00 -30.68
CA TYR A 781 -9.62 31.68 -31.19
C TYR A 781 -10.10 32.71 -32.21
N ARG A 782 -9.88 34.00 -31.94
CA ARG A 782 -10.20 35.10 -32.87
C ARG A 782 -9.48 34.91 -34.20
N ASP A 783 -8.20 34.53 -34.16
CA ASP A 783 -7.38 34.38 -35.36
C ASP A 783 -7.81 33.18 -36.23
N THR A 784 -8.61 32.24 -35.70
CA THR A 784 -9.26 31.20 -36.51
C THR A 784 -10.41 31.71 -37.40
N GLY A 785 -10.88 32.95 -37.16
CA GLY A 785 -12.04 33.53 -37.86
C GLY A 785 -13.40 32.96 -37.45
N LYS A 786 -13.45 32.08 -36.44
CA LYS A 786 -14.70 31.55 -35.90
C LYS A 786 -15.52 32.65 -35.20
N PRO A 787 -16.87 32.56 -35.15
CA PRO A 787 -17.69 33.57 -34.50
C PRO A 787 -17.41 33.67 -32.98
N LEU A 788 -17.00 34.84 -32.49
CA LEU A 788 -16.72 35.06 -31.07
C LEU A 788 -17.93 34.80 -30.15
N SER A 789 -19.15 34.93 -30.67
CA SER A 789 -20.38 34.58 -29.95
C SER A 789 -20.52 33.09 -29.64
N LYS A 790 -19.70 32.23 -30.26
CA LYS A 790 -19.60 30.79 -29.97
C LYS A 790 -18.54 30.47 -28.93
N LEU A 791 -17.61 31.37 -28.65
CA LEU A 791 -16.61 31.19 -27.60
C LEU A 791 -17.24 31.40 -26.23
N ALA A 792 -16.98 30.46 -25.32
CA ALA A 792 -17.24 30.65 -23.91
C ALA A 792 -16.02 30.28 -23.05
N MET A 793 -15.82 30.99 -21.96
CA MET A 793 -14.82 30.67 -20.93
C MET A 793 -15.48 30.59 -19.56
N VAL A 794 -14.95 29.72 -18.71
CA VAL A 794 -15.53 29.42 -17.40
C VAL A 794 -14.52 29.71 -16.30
N ALA A 795 -14.94 30.38 -15.22
CA ALA A 795 -14.09 30.50 -14.03
C ALA A 795 -14.89 30.26 -12.75
N SER A 796 -14.15 29.99 -11.67
CA SER A 796 -14.72 29.90 -10.33
C SER A 796 -15.28 31.28 -9.90
N ALA A 797 -16.36 31.29 -9.13
CA ALA A 797 -17.02 32.51 -8.66
C ALA A 797 -16.10 33.39 -7.78
N VAL A 798 -15.02 32.82 -7.24
CA VAL A 798 -14.02 33.51 -6.42
C VAL A 798 -12.75 33.86 -7.20
N SER A 799 -12.67 33.48 -8.48
CA SER A 799 -11.61 33.92 -9.40
C SER A 799 -11.88 35.32 -9.94
N SER A 800 -10.81 35.95 -10.43
CA SER A 800 -10.79 37.33 -10.93
C SER A 800 -11.86 37.61 -11.97
N LYS A 801 -12.46 38.81 -11.92
CA LYS A 801 -13.39 39.31 -12.94
C LYS A 801 -12.68 39.95 -14.13
N MET A 802 -11.36 39.81 -14.24
CA MET A 802 -10.64 40.30 -15.41
C MET A 802 -11.06 39.54 -16.68
N VAL A 803 -11.30 38.22 -16.61
CA VAL A 803 -11.82 37.46 -17.77
C VAL A 803 -13.24 37.89 -18.14
N GLU A 804 -14.07 38.26 -17.16
CA GLU A 804 -15.39 38.88 -17.40
C GLU A 804 -15.24 40.20 -18.17
N ALA A 805 -14.28 41.05 -17.79
CA ALA A 805 -14.01 42.33 -18.46
C ALA A 805 -13.50 42.14 -19.90
N ILE A 806 -12.62 41.16 -20.13
CA ILE A 806 -12.17 40.80 -21.48
C ILE A 806 -13.38 40.32 -22.30
N ALA A 807 -14.18 39.39 -21.78
CA ALA A 807 -15.36 38.86 -22.47
C ALA A 807 -16.37 39.95 -22.85
N MET A 808 -16.64 40.88 -21.93
CA MET A 808 -17.54 42.01 -22.16
C MET A 808 -17.04 42.95 -23.26
N LYS A 809 -15.72 43.21 -23.31
CA LYS A 809 -15.12 44.10 -24.31
C LYS A 809 -15.01 43.44 -25.68
N GLU A 810 -14.64 42.16 -25.73
CA GLU A 810 -14.33 41.43 -26.95
C GLU A 810 -15.53 40.65 -27.53
N GLY A 811 -16.62 40.51 -26.79
CA GLY A 811 -17.89 39.97 -27.29
C GLY A 811 -18.02 38.44 -27.27
N PHE A 812 -17.33 37.75 -26.35
CA PHE A 812 -17.53 36.32 -26.09
C PHE A 812 -18.24 36.08 -24.75
N LYS A 813 -18.65 34.83 -24.48
CA LYS A 813 -19.39 34.50 -23.26
C LYS A 813 -18.46 34.17 -22.10
N PHE A 814 -18.64 34.83 -20.96
CA PHE A 814 -18.04 34.41 -19.70
C PHE A 814 -19.10 33.82 -18.78
N VAL A 815 -18.76 32.74 -18.07
CA VAL A 815 -19.66 32.09 -17.10
C VAL A 815 -18.91 31.81 -15.80
N GLU A 816 -19.48 32.26 -14.69
CA GLU A 816 -19.05 31.90 -13.35
C GLU A 816 -19.69 30.57 -12.91
N CYS A 817 -18.99 29.79 -12.10
CA CYS A 817 -19.54 28.61 -11.43
C CYS A 817 -19.05 28.52 -9.97
N LEU A 818 -19.59 27.59 -9.17
CA LEU A 818 -19.14 27.42 -7.78
C LEU A 818 -17.65 27.02 -7.71
N THR A 819 -16.97 27.36 -6.60
CA THR A 819 -15.56 27.01 -6.40
C THR A 819 -15.34 25.49 -6.44
N GLY A 820 -14.30 25.08 -7.18
CA GLY A 820 -13.91 23.69 -7.36
C GLY A 820 -14.08 23.23 -8.81
N PHE A 821 -13.02 22.68 -9.39
CA PHE A 821 -12.96 22.33 -10.81
C PHE A 821 -14.04 21.36 -11.33
N LYS A 822 -14.63 20.55 -10.46
CA LYS A 822 -15.83 19.76 -10.80
C LYS A 822 -16.98 20.62 -11.35
N TYR A 823 -17.18 21.83 -10.83
CA TYR A 823 -18.20 22.74 -11.33
C TYR A 823 -17.78 23.40 -12.64
N ILE A 824 -16.48 23.71 -12.80
CA ILE A 824 -15.93 24.26 -14.05
C ILE A 824 -16.11 23.26 -15.19
N GLY A 825 -15.70 22.00 -14.99
CA GLY A 825 -15.85 20.93 -15.98
C GLY A 825 -17.30 20.67 -16.37
N ASN A 826 -18.21 20.55 -15.39
CA ASN A 826 -19.63 20.35 -15.68
C ASN A 826 -20.29 21.57 -16.36
N THR A 827 -19.92 22.80 -15.98
CA THR A 827 -20.40 24.03 -16.64
C THR A 827 -19.90 24.10 -18.07
N ALA A 828 -18.65 23.72 -18.33
CA ALA A 828 -18.10 23.63 -19.68
C ALA A 828 -18.89 22.62 -20.53
N LEU A 829 -19.23 21.44 -19.99
CA LEU A 829 -20.05 20.45 -20.70
C LEU A 829 -21.48 20.96 -20.99
N ASP A 830 -22.11 21.64 -20.03
CA ASP A 830 -23.44 22.27 -20.24
C ASP A 830 -23.40 23.34 -21.35
N LEU A 831 -22.37 24.18 -21.36
CA LEU A 831 -22.17 25.17 -22.44
C LEU A 831 -21.92 24.50 -23.80
N VAL A 832 -21.14 23.43 -23.84
CA VAL A 832 -20.95 22.63 -25.06
C VAL A 832 -22.28 22.07 -25.57
N SER A 833 -23.13 21.56 -24.67
CA SER A 833 -24.48 21.08 -25.04
C SER A 833 -25.38 22.17 -25.62
N LYS A 834 -25.15 23.44 -25.23
CA LYS A 834 -25.81 24.64 -25.74
C LYS A 834 -25.16 25.20 -27.01
N GLY A 835 -24.17 24.51 -27.57
CA GLY A 835 -23.51 24.85 -28.83
C GLY A 835 -22.43 25.93 -28.72
N TYR A 836 -21.82 26.09 -27.55
CA TYR A 836 -20.59 26.89 -27.36
C TYR A 836 -19.33 26.02 -27.49
N GLU A 837 -18.23 26.65 -27.86
CA GLU A 837 -16.88 26.11 -27.72
C GLU A 837 -16.27 26.63 -26.42
N VAL A 838 -15.82 25.72 -25.55
CA VAL A 838 -15.23 26.06 -24.24
C VAL A 838 -13.77 25.61 -24.19
N PRO A 839 -12.82 26.36 -24.79
CA PRO A 839 -11.41 25.99 -24.84
C PRO A 839 -10.64 26.31 -23.55
N PHE A 840 -11.23 27.07 -22.62
CA PHE A 840 -10.55 27.50 -21.41
C PHE A 840 -11.46 27.58 -20.19
N GLY A 841 -10.94 27.15 -19.05
CA GLY A 841 -11.49 27.50 -17.76
C GLY A 841 -10.46 27.37 -16.65
N TYR A 842 -10.67 28.08 -15.55
CA TYR A 842 -9.68 28.14 -14.47
C TYR A 842 -10.27 28.42 -13.09
N GLU A 843 -9.51 28.06 -12.07
CA GLU A 843 -9.71 28.49 -10.68
C GLU A 843 -8.48 29.24 -10.18
N GLU A 844 -8.68 30.21 -9.29
CA GLU A 844 -7.65 31.10 -8.75
C GLU A 844 -6.56 30.34 -7.98
N ALA A 845 -6.92 29.16 -7.45
CA ALA A 845 -6.02 28.22 -6.79
C ALA A 845 -5.20 27.43 -7.83
N ILE A 846 -4.59 28.15 -8.76
CA ILE A 846 -3.59 27.69 -9.74
C ILE A 846 -3.99 26.46 -10.57
N GLY A 847 -5.27 26.34 -10.90
CA GLY A 847 -5.82 25.27 -11.72
C GLY A 847 -6.32 25.78 -13.07
N PHE A 848 -5.90 25.16 -14.16
CA PHE A 848 -6.25 25.60 -15.53
C PHE A 848 -6.59 24.40 -16.43
N MET A 849 -7.57 24.60 -17.31
CA MET A 849 -8.04 23.62 -18.29
C MET A 849 -7.92 24.22 -19.69
N PHE A 850 -7.39 23.43 -20.63
CA PHE A 850 -7.21 23.83 -22.02
C PHE A 850 -7.86 22.83 -23.00
N GLY A 851 -8.39 23.35 -24.10
CA GLY A 851 -8.96 22.54 -25.18
C GLY A 851 -10.26 21.84 -24.80
N SER A 852 -10.54 20.72 -25.49
CA SER A 852 -11.76 19.91 -25.33
C SER A 852 -11.54 18.52 -24.77
N GLU A 853 -10.27 18.10 -24.63
CA GLU A 853 -9.94 16.72 -24.29
C GLU A 853 -10.06 16.43 -22.80
N ILE A 854 -9.65 17.36 -21.96
CA ILE A 854 -9.68 17.22 -20.50
C ILE A 854 -10.56 18.33 -19.93
N ARG A 855 -11.43 17.95 -18.99
CA ARG A 855 -12.37 18.85 -18.29
C ARG A 855 -12.04 18.97 -16.80
N ASP A 856 -10.76 18.83 -16.47
CA ASP A 856 -10.17 19.03 -15.15
C ASP A 856 -8.91 19.89 -15.29
N LYS A 857 -8.28 20.23 -14.17
CA LYS A 857 -7.00 20.94 -14.19
C LYS A 857 -5.91 20.08 -14.82
N ASP A 858 -5.00 20.73 -15.53
CA ASP A 858 -3.85 20.08 -16.16
C ASP A 858 -2.59 20.94 -16.07
N GLY A 859 -1.71 20.62 -15.10
CA GLY A 859 -0.47 21.35 -14.88
C GLY A 859 0.58 21.13 -15.98
N VAL A 860 0.51 20.00 -16.68
CA VAL A 860 1.39 19.67 -17.80
C VAL A 860 1.00 20.51 -19.03
N ALA A 861 -0.29 20.53 -19.38
CA ALA A 861 -0.81 21.39 -20.44
C ALA A 861 -0.55 22.87 -20.13
N SER A 862 -0.74 23.30 -18.88
CA SER A 862 -0.46 24.68 -18.44
C SER A 862 1.01 25.07 -18.63
N SER A 863 1.93 24.14 -18.35
CA SER A 863 3.37 24.36 -18.53
C SER A 863 3.71 24.58 -20.01
N VAL A 864 3.12 23.79 -20.90
CA VAL A 864 3.25 23.93 -22.35
C VAL A 864 2.67 25.26 -22.84
N MET A 865 1.46 25.63 -22.39
CA MET A 865 0.81 26.87 -22.78
C MET A 865 1.59 28.10 -22.32
N PHE A 866 2.14 28.07 -21.10
CA PHE A 866 2.95 29.17 -20.56
C PHE A 866 4.27 29.31 -21.32
N ALA A 867 4.98 28.21 -21.57
CA ALA A 867 6.25 28.25 -22.28
C ALA A 867 6.08 28.74 -23.74
N GLN A 868 5.03 28.28 -24.43
CA GLN A 868 4.68 28.79 -25.76
C GLN A 868 4.34 30.29 -25.75
N LEU A 869 3.58 30.76 -24.75
CA LEU A 869 3.28 32.18 -24.58
C LEU A 869 4.56 32.99 -24.38
N ALA A 870 5.44 32.55 -23.49
CA ALA A 870 6.68 33.24 -23.17
C ALA A 870 7.61 33.35 -24.39
N GLU A 871 7.81 32.27 -25.13
CA GLU A 871 8.61 32.25 -26.37
C GLU A 871 8.01 33.18 -27.45
N ASN A 872 6.69 33.13 -27.65
CA ASN A 872 6.02 34.00 -28.61
C ASN A 872 6.15 35.48 -28.24
N LEU A 873 6.02 35.83 -26.95
CA LEU A 873 6.23 37.19 -26.47
C LEU A 873 7.69 37.62 -26.59
N HIS A 874 8.64 36.70 -26.36
CA HIS A 874 10.07 36.98 -26.49
C HIS A 874 10.43 37.42 -27.91
N HIS A 875 9.93 36.73 -28.93
CA HIS A 875 10.09 37.12 -30.34
C HIS A 875 9.46 38.48 -30.68
N GLN A 876 8.53 38.96 -29.86
CA GLN A 876 7.92 40.29 -29.99
C GLN A 876 8.65 41.35 -29.15
N GLY A 877 9.78 41.00 -28.53
CA GLY A 877 10.53 41.86 -27.62
C GLY A 877 9.82 42.13 -26.29
N LYS A 878 8.87 41.25 -25.89
CA LYS A 878 8.04 41.37 -24.69
C LYS A 878 8.32 40.24 -23.69
N THR A 879 7.89 40.47 -22.45
CA THR A 879 7.85 39.45 -21.40
C THR A 879 6.42 39.14 -21.00
N VAL A 880 6.19 38.05 -20.27
CA VAL A 880 4.85 37.73 -19.76
C VAL A 880 4.35 38.83 -18.81
N LYS A 881 5.23 39.40 -17.97
CA LYS A 881 4.89 40.54 -17.11
C LYS A 881 4.46 41.77 -17.90
N SER A 882 5.20 42.17 -18.94
CA SER A 882 4.81 43.32 -19.76
C SER A 882 3.52 43.06 -20.55
N TYR A 883 3.29 41.82 -20.99
CA TYR A 883 2.01 41.44 -21.61
C TYR A 883 0.84 41.55 -20.63
N LEU A 884 1.02 41.16 -19.37
CA LEU A 884 0.03 41.36 -18.31
C LEU A 884 -0.23 42.86 -18.06
N GLU A 885 0.81 43.70 -18.09
CA GLU A 885 0.68 45.17 -18.01
C GLU A 885 -0.12 45.74 -19.19
N ASP A 886 0.14 45.28 -20.43
CA ASP A 886 -0.65 45.65 -21.61
C ASP A 886 -2.13 45.23 -21.45
N LEU A 887 -2.39 44.08 -20.83
CA LEU A 887 -3.75 43.63 -20.54
C LEU A 887 -4.43 44.53 -19.50
N TYR A 888 -3.71 44.96 -18.46
CA TYR A 888 -4.25 45.93 -17.50
C TYR A 888 -4.55 47.28 -18.13
N GLU A 889 -3.71 47.76 -19.05
CA GLU A 889 -3.99 48.99 -19.78
C GLU A 889 -5.25 48.84 -20.68
N ARG A 890 -5.40 47.69 -21.35
CA ARG A 890 -6.54 47.43 -22.25
C ARG A 890 -7.87 47.22 -21.51
N TYR A 891 -7.87 46.49 -20.40
CA TYR A 891 -9.10 45.99 -19.76
C TYR A 891 -9.35 46.55 -18.35
N GLY A 892 -8.38 47.30 -17.80
CA GLY A 892 -8.38 47.78 -16.42
C GLY A 892 -7.43 46.98 -15.53
N TYR A 893 -6.91 47.61 -14.48
CA TYR A 893 -6.08 46.96 -13.48
C TYR A 893 -6.94 46.16 -12.51
N PHE A 894 -6.52 44.93 -12.20
CA PHE A 894 -7.16 44.03 -11.23
C PHE A 894 -6.14 43.56 -10.20
N LYS A 895 -6.58 43.44 -8.95
CA LYS A 895 -5.77 42.90 -7.85
C LYS A 895 -6.65 42.13 -6.88
N THR A 896 -6.16 40.98 -6.43
CA THR A 896 -6.84 40.14 -5.44
C THR A 896 -6.09 40.13 -4.11
N LEU A 897 -6.84 40.05 -3.00
CA LEU A 897 -6.39 39.81 -1.64
C LEU A 897 -7.28 38.73 -1.02
N ASN A 898 -6.76 37.51 -0.97
CA ASN A 898 -7.51 36.35 -0.50
C ASN A 898 -6.92 35.88 0.83
N SER A 899 -7.76 35.67 1.85
CA SER A 899 -7.32 35.14 3.14
C SER A 899 -8.51 34.55 3.91
N TYR A 900 -8.34 34.32 5.21
CA TYR A 900 -9.36 33.74 6.05
C TYR A 900 -9.29 34.23 7.49
N PHE A 901 -10.39 34.01 8.21
CA PHE A 901 -10.48 34.10 9.67
C PHE A 901 -10.64 32.69 10.24
N VAL A 902 -9.95 32.38 11.33
CA VAL A 902 -10.05 31.11 12.04
C VAL A 902 -11.12 31.22 13.13
N CYS A 903 -12.13 30.35 13.10
CA CYS A 903 -13.23 30.34 14.05
C CYS A 903 -13.70 28.90 14.31
N ASN A 904 -13.30 28.32 15.45
CA ASN A 904 -13.61 26.93 15.80
C ASN A 904 -15.06 26.71 16.30
N ASP A 905 -15.86 27.77 16.39
CA ASP A 905 -17.24 27.73 16.89
C ASP A 905 -18.24 27.99 15.75
N THR A 906 -18.96 26.94 15.36
CA THR A 906 -20.00 27.01 14.31
C THR A 906 -21.16 27.94 14.69
N GLN A 907 -21.48 28.10 15.98
CA GLN A 907 -22.53 29.02 16.41
C GLN A 907 -22.12 30.47 16.18
N ILE A 908 -20.86 30.81 16.44
CA ILE A 908 -20.30 32.14 16.15
C ILE A 908 -20.33 32.41 14.64
N ILE A 909 -19.88 31.45 13.82
CA ILE A 909 -19.94 31.57 12.35
C ILE A 909 -21.38 31.87 11.92
N ASN A 910 -22.34 31.07 12.37
CA ASN A 910 -23.75 31.25 12.03
C ASN A 910 -24.28 32.62 12.48
N ALA A 911 -23.88 33.09 13.67
CA ALA A 911 -24.27 34.40 14.18
C ALA A 911 -23.70 35.56 13.33
N ILE A 912 -22.44 35.47 12.90
CA ILE A 912 -21.81 36.46 12.01
C ILE A 912 -22.59 36.57 10.71
N PHE A 913 -22.87 35.44 10.04
CA PHE A 913 -23.60 35.44 8.77
C PHE A 913 -25.08 35.84 8.94
N ALA A 914 -25.72 35.45 10.05
CA ALA A 914 -27.08 35.90 10.37
C ALA A 914 -27.12 37.43 10.56
N ARG A 915 -26.10 38.02 11.20
CA ARG A 915 -25.97 39.47 11.35
C ARG A 915 -25.74 40.15 10.00
N LEU A 916 -24.90 39.60 9.12
CA LEU A 916 -24.70 40.14 7.78
C LEU A 916 -26.00 40.19 6.96
N ARG A 917 -26.91 39.23 7.15
CA ARG A 917 -28.23 39.20 6.52
C ARG A 917 -29.26 40.13 7.18
N ASN A 918 -28.97 40.61 8.39
CA ASN A 918 -29.88 41.41 9.21
C ASN A 918 -29.17 42.67 9.73
N TYR A 919 -28.38 43.33 8.88
CA TYR A 919 -27.38 44.31 9.27
C TYR A 919 -27.96 45.55 9.97
N ARG A 920 -29.20 45.92 9.64
CA ARG A 920 -29.93 47.07 10.22
C ARG A 920 -30.91 46.72 11.35
N GLY A 921 -30.88 45.48 11.85
CA GLY A 921 -31.74 44.98 12.93
C GLY A 921 -33.07 44.36 12.48
N LEU A 922 -33.74 43.67 13.41
CA LEU A 922 -35.01 42.95 13.22
C LEU A 922 -36.20 43.92 13.12
N LYS A 923 -36.38 44.57 11.96
CA LYS A 923 -37.74 44.97 11.55
C LYS A 923 -38.35 43.80 10.80
N LEU A 924 -39.68 43.66 10.85
CA LEU A 924 -40.46 42.67 10.09
C LEU A 924 -40.21 42.81 8.58
N VAL A 925 -39.08 42.33 8.07
CA VAL A 925 -38.73 42.40 6.65
C VAL A 925 -38.85 40.99 6.07
N THR A 926 -39.67 40.87 5.04
CA THR A 926 -39.80 39.67 4.19
C THR A 926 -38.57 39.44 3.29
N GLU A 927 -37.57 40.32 3.36
CA GLU A 927 -36.36 40.35 2.53
C GLU A 927 -35.10 40.60 3.40
N PRO A 928 -33.95 39.98 3.07
CA PRO A 928 -32.70 40.17 3.81
C PRO A 928 -32.15 41.60 3.68
N ASN A 929 -31.50 42.09 4.73
CA ASN A 929 -30.94 43.43 4.83
C ASN A 929 -29.42 43.37 5.01
N TYR A 930 -28.68 43.54 3.91
CA TYR A 930 -27.21 43.49 3.88
C TYR A 930 -26.56 44.87 4.13
N PRO A 931 -25.26 44.91 4.52
CA PRO A 931 -24.50 46.17 4.55
C PRO A 931 -24.56 46.92 3.21
N GLN A 932 -24.77 48.24 3.26
CA GLN A 932 -24.86 49.07 2.06
C GLN A 932 -23.53 49.69 1.63
N TYR A 933 -22.50 49.65 2.48
CA TYR A 933 -21.16 50.14 2.15
C TYR A 933 -20.09 49.42 2.96
N ILE A 934 -18.83 49.47 2.49
CA ILE A 934 -17.64 49.04 3.21
C ILE A 934 -16.45 49.93 2.86
N ALA A 935 -15.76 50.47 3.86
CA ALA A 935 -14.60 51.35 3.67
C ALA A 935 -14.81 52.51 2.65
N GLY A 936 -16.03 53.07 2.60
CA GLY A 936 -16.41 54.14 1.67
C GLY A 936 -16.81 53.68 0.27
N VAL A 937 -16.90 52.37 0.03
CA VAL A 937 -17.41 51.78 -1.23
C VAL A 937 -18.89 51.45 -1.07
N ASP A 938 -19.73 51.93 -1.97
CA ASP A 938 -21.16 51.61 -1.99
C ASP A 938 -21.37 50.19 -2.55
N ILE A 939 -22.15 49.37 -1.85
CA ILE A 939 -22.53 48.02 -2.31
C ILE A 939 -23.65 48.15 -3.34
N THR A 940 -23.40 47.66 -4.55
CA THR A 940 -24.31 47.78 -5.70
C THR A 940 -25.05 46.48 -6.00
N ARG A 941 -24.51 45.33 -5.59
CA ARG A 941 -25.18 44.02 -5.72
C ARG A 941 -24.76 43.07 -4.61
N VAL A 942 -25.71 42.27 -4.14
CA VAL A 942 -25.47 41.16 -3.21
C VAL A 942 -26.01 39.87 -3.78
N VAL A 943 -25.18 38.84 -3.80
CA VAL A 943 -25.55 37.47 -4.18
C VAL A 943 -25.28 36.56 -2.99
N ASP A 944 -26.33 36.07 -2.34
CA ASP A 944 -26.25 35.12 -1.23
C ASP A 944 -26.72 33.73 -1.69
N LEU A 945 -25.74 32.89 -2.02
CA LEU A 945 -25.97 31.53 -2.49
C LEU A 945 -26.39 30.58 -1.37
N THR A 946 -26.41 31.05 -0.11
CA THR A 946 -26.88 30.25 1.03
C THR A 946 -28.39 30.20 1.10
N ILE A 947 -29.05 31.34 0.84
CA ILE A 947 -30.51 31.48 0.92
C ILE A 947 -31.17 31.63 -0.45
N GLY A 948 -30.37 31.67 -1.52
CA GLY A 948 -30.87 31.81 -2.88
C GLY A 948 -31.36 33.23 -3.18
N TYR A 949 -30.53 34.22 -2.88
CA TYR A 949 -30.85 35.63 -3.07
C TYR A 949 -29.85 36.33 -4.01
N ASP A 950 -30.34 37.11 -4.96
CA ASP A 950 -29.57 37.98 -5.86
C ASP A 950 -30.32 39.30 -6.03
N SER A 951 -29.76 40.38 -5.49
CA SER A 951 -30.39 41.70 -5.50
C SER A 951 -30.57 42.29 -6.90
N ALA A 952 -29.93 41.72 -7.93
CA ALA A 952 -30.05 42.20 -9.31
C ALA A 952 -31.24 41.62 -10.09
N ASN A 953 -31.97 40.64 -9.55
CA ASN A 953 -33.02 39.91 -10.28
C ASN A 953 -34.46 40.09 -9.72
N PRO A 954 -34.95 41.30 -9.41
CA PRO A 954 -36.33 41.48 -8.94
C PRO A 954 -37.37 41.09 -10.02
N PRO A 955 -38.55 40.55 -9.65
CA PRO A 955 -39.00 40.23 -8.29
C PRO A 955 -38.64 38.80 -7.83
N SER A 956 -37.98 37.98 -8.65
CA SER A 956 -37.67 36.59 -8.27
C SER A 956 -36.52 36.50 -7.27
N TYR A 957 -35.59 37.46 -7.34
CA TYR A 957 -34.35 37.53 -6.57
C TYR A 957 -33.52 36.22 -6.62
N GLN A 958 -33.71 35.40 -7.64
CA GLN A 958 -33.02 34.12 -7.74
C GLN A 958 -31.61 34.32 -8.33
N PRO A 959 -30.56 33.74 -7.74
CA PRO A 959 -29.23 33.76 -8.32
C PRO A 959 -29.15 32.85 -9.56
N SER A 960 -28.23 33.18 -10.47
CA SER A 960 -27.90 32.32 -11.62
C SER A 960 -26.99 31.14 -11.26
N LEU A 961 -26.30 31.24 -10.12
CA LEU A 961 -25.43 30.18 -9.60
C LEU A 961 -26.23 29.21 -8.71
N PRO A 962 -25.86 27.92 -8.66
CA PRO A 962 -26.44 26.96 -7.72
C PRO A 962 -26.23 27.40 -6.27
N LEU A 963 -27.12 26.93 -5.39
CA LEU A 963 -27.00 27.19 -3.95
C LEU A 963 -25.77 26.49 -3.36
N SER A 964 -25.15 27.16 -2.41
CA SER A 964 -24.02 26.63 -1.64
C SER A 964 -24.52 25.83 -0.45
N SER A 965 -23.87 24.69 -0.15
CA SER A 965 -24.18 23.88 1.03
C SER A 965 -23.73 24.53 2.36
N GLY A 966 -22.84 25.53 2.29
CA GLY A 966 -22.44 26.37 3.42
C GLY A 966 -22.70 27.84 3.15
N HIS A 967 -22.33 28.72 4.09
CA HIS A 967 -22.47 30.15 3.89
C HIS A 967 -21.59 30.64 2.73
N MET A 968 -22.17 31.39 1.80
CA MET A 968 -21.45 32.05 0.71
C MET A 968 -22.22 33.30 0.26
N ILE A 969 -21.61 34.47 0.47
CA ILE A 969 -22.18 35.77 0.09
C ILE A 969 -21.15 36.54 -0.72
N GLN A 970 -21.53 36.98 -1.92
CA GLN A 970 -20.75 37.87 -2.77
C GLN A 970 -21.35 39.28 -2.73
N PHE A 971 -20.50 40.27 -2.53
CA PHE A 971 -20.80 41.68 -2.57
C PHE A 971 -20.06 42.31 -3.74
N ARG A 972 -20.76 42.96 -4.65
CA ARG A 972 -20.15 43.85 -5.65
C ARG A 972 -20.36 45.29 -5.19
N GLY A 973 -19.32 46.11 -5.28
CA GLY A 973 -19.36 47.51 -4.86
C GLY A 973 -18.60 48.42 -5.81
N GLU A 974 -18.94 49.70 -5.78
CA GLU A 974 -18.34 50.74 -6.61
C GLU A 974 -18.07 52.01 -5.80
N GLN A 975 -16.88 52.58 -5.94
CA GLN A 975 -16.53 53.89 -5.42
C GLN A 975 -16.42 54.87 -6.58
N ARG A 976 -17.53 55.54 -6.89
CA ARG A 976 -17.65 56.39 -8.09
C ARG A 976 -16.65 57.55 -8.14
N SER A 977 -16.26 58.09 -6.98
CA SER A 977 -15.32 59.21 -6.90
C SER A 977 -13.93 58.89 -7.46
N GLU A 978 -13.51 57.62 -7.36
CA GLU A 978 -12.18 57.14 -7.78
C GLU A 978 -12.27 56.16 -8.96
N GLY A 979 -13.48 55.84 -9.44
CA GLY A 979 -13.71 54.92 -10.54
C GLY A 979 -13.26 53.48 -10.25
N THR A 980 -13.24 53.09 -8.98
CA THR A 980 -12.82 51.76 -8.53
C THR A 980 -14.02 50.88 -8.20
N LYS A 981 -13.86 49.58 -8.38
CA LYS A 981 -14.87 48.57 -8.06
C LYS A 981 -14.28 47.48 -7.19
N ILE A 982 -15.11 46.81 -6.41
CA ILE A 982 -14.73 45.63 -5.64
C ILE A 982 -15.68 44.47 -5.89
N VAL A 983 -15.15 43.26 -5.78
CA VAL A 983 -15.91 42.02 -5.61
C VAL A 983 -15.39 41.33 -4.37
N LEU A 984 -16.22 41.20 -3.34
CA LEU A 984 -15.89 40.56 -2.08
C LEU A 984 -16.78 39.34 -1.88
N THR A 985 -16.20 38.14 -1.91
CA THR A 985 -16.90 36.91 -1.56
C THR A 985 -16.47 36.42 -0.19
N VAL A 986 -17.41 36.24 0.73
CA VAL A 986 -17.18 35.66 2.06
C VAL A 986 -17.89 34.32 2.14
N ARG A 987 -17.16 33.27 2.53
CA ARG A 987 -17.72 31.90 2.61
C ARG A 987 -17.15 31.08 3.75
N THR A 988 -17.88 30.05 4.17
CA THR A 988 -17.31 29.02 5.05
C THR A 988 -16.44 28.04 4.26
N SER A 989 -15.41 27.52 4.93
CA SER A 989 -14.66 26.37 4.44
C SER A 989 -15.48 25.09 4.68
N GLY A 990 -15.49 24.17 3.72
CA GLY A 990 -16.22 22.91 3.82
C GLY A 990 -15.48 21.82 4.60
N THR A 991 -14.18 22.01 4.86
CA THR A 991 -13.30 21.00 5.48
C THR A 991 -12.60 21.51 6.74
N GLU A 992 -12.70 22.81 7.04
CA GLU A 992 -12.01 23.45 8.16
C GLU A 992 -12.93 24.51 8.80
N PRO A 993 -12.79 24.78 10.09
CA PRO A 993 -13.58 25.80 10.78
C PRO A 993 -13.02 27.22 10.50
N LYS A 994 -13.14 27.66 9.24
CA LYS A 994 -12.60 28.94 8.75
C LYS A 994 -13.66 29.71 7.96
N ILE A 995 -13.64 31.03 8.08
CA ILE A 995 -14.38 31.97 7.21
C ILE A 995 -13.39 32.54 6.20
N LYS A 996 -13.48 32.13 4.93
CA LYS A 996 -12.62 32.62 3.85
C LYS A 996 -13.21 33.87 3.24
N TYR A 997 -12.34 34.82 2.87
CA TYR A 997 -12.72 35.94 2.03
C TYR A 997 -11.84 36.00 0.78
N TYR A 998 -12.48 36.37 -0.33
CA TYR A 998 -11.85 36.58 -1.62
C TYR A 998 -12.22 37.98 -2.06
N LEU A 999 -11.25 38.88 -2.02
CA LEU A 999 -11.47 40.30 -2.30
C LEU A 999 -10.70 40.68 -3.55
N GLU A 1000 -11.41 41.09 -4.58
CA GLU A 1000 -10.85 41.70 -5.78
C GLU A 1000 -11.17 43.19 -5.82
N GLY A 1001 -10.21 43.99 -6.26
CA GLY A 1001 -10.41 45.38 -6.65
C GLY A 1001 -10.05 45.60 -8.10
N SER A 1002 -10.78 46.48 -8.78
CA SER A 1002 -10.47 46.90 -10.14
C SER A 1002 -10.59 48.42 -10.33
N GLY A 1003 -9.80 48.96 -11.27
CA GLY A 1003 -9.74 50.39 -11.55
C GLY A 1003 -8.68 50.74 -12.59
N LYS A 1004 -8.37 52.03 -12.75
CA LYS A 1004 -7.32 52.50 -13.67
C LYS A 1004 -5.94 52.58 -13.02
N ASP A 1005 -5.88 52.95 -11.74
CA ASP A 1005 -4.64 53.18 -11.02
C ASP A 1005 -4.39 52.06 -9.99
N SER A 1006 -3.24 51.39 -10.11
CA SER A 1006 -2.87 50.26 -9.27
C SER A 1006 -2.64 50.63 -7.80
N SER A 1007 -2.17 51.86 -7.52
CA SER A 1007 -1.93 52.35 -6.17
C SER A 1007 -3.24 52.63 -5.45
N VAL A 1008 -4.21 53.19 -6.16
CA VAL A 1008 -5.57 53.47 -5.66
C VAL A 1008 -6.29 52.16 -5.33
N VAL A 1009 -6.27 51.20 -6.26
CA VAL A 1009 -6.87 49.87 -6.06
C VAL A 1009 -6.20 49.17 -4.86
N SER A 1010 -4.86 49.18 -4.79
CA SER A 1010 -4.13 48.55 -3.67
C SER A 1010 -4.47 49.18 -2.31
N GLY A 1011 -4.54 50.51 -2.25
CA GLY A 1011 -4.92 51.23 -1.04
C GLY A 1011 -6.36 50.92 -0.62
N LEU A 1012 -7.28 50.81 -1.59
CA LEU A 1012 -8.67 50.47 -1.33
C LEU A 1012 -8.82 49.07 -0.71
N LEU A 1013 -8.18 48.06 -1.29
CA LEU A 1013 -8.31 46.68 -0.81
C LEU A 1013 -7.82 46.55 0.64
N THR A 1014 -6.73 47.21 1.01
CA THR A 1014 -6.25 47.24 2.40
C THR A 1014 -7.29 47.82 3.36
N ARG A 1015 -7.95 48.93 2.99
CA ARG A 1015 -9.02 49.53 3.80
C ARG A 1015 -10.24 48.60 3.92
N VAL A 1016 -10.63 47.95 2.82
CA VAL A 1016 -11.74 47.00 2.80
C VAL A 1016 -11.44 45.78 3.69
N VAL A 1017 -10.23 45.23 3.69
CA VAL A 1017 -9.84 44.13 4.59
C VAL A 1017 -9.92 44.56 6.07
N SER A 1018 -9.47 45.77 6.40
CA SER A 1018 -9.60 46.29 7.77
C SER A 1018 -11.07 46.42 8.18
N ALA A 1019 -11.91 47.05 7.34
CA ALA A 1019 -13.34 47.20 7.62
C ALA A 1019 -14.07 45.84 7.69
N LEU A 1020 -13.69 44.88 6.84
CA LEU A 1020 -14.22 43.51 6.87
C LEU A 1020 -13.91 42.84 8.22
N SER A 1021 -12.67 42.96 8.69
CA SER A 1021 -12.22 42.45 9.99
C SER A 1021 -13.00 43.09 11.14
N ASP A 1022 -13.05 44.42 11.16
CA ASP A 1022 -13.43 45.16 12.36
C ASP A 1022 -14.95 45.33 12.49
N ASP A 1023 -15.65 45.53 11.37
CA ASP A 1023 -17.09 45.80 11.35
C ASP A 1023 -17.92 44.56 10.94
N TRP A 1024 -17.59 43.92 9.81
CA TRP A 1024 -18.42 42.85 9.25
C TRP A 1024 -18.19 41.48 9.88
N MET A 1025 -16.94 41.17 10.25
CA MET A 1025 -16.60 39.95 10.99
C MET A 1025 -16.56 40.18 12.49
N GLN A 1026 -16.42 41.43 12.96
CA GLN A 1026 -16.22 41.78 14.38
C GLN A 1026 -15.14 40.89 15.02
N ALA A 1027 -13.99 40.78 14.35
CA ALA A 1027 -12.96 39.82 14.68
C ALA A 1027 -12.48 39.92 16.15
N GLN A 1028 -12.42 41.13 16.72
CA GLN A 1028 -12.08 41.31 18.13
C GLN A 1028 -13.18 40.83 19.09
N VAL A 1029 -14.46 41.10 18.77
CA VAL A 1029 -15.60 40.70 19.62
C VAL A 1029 -15.73 39.19 19.68
N TYR A 1030 -15.54 38.51 18.55
CA TYR A 1030 -15.64 37.06 18.45
C TYR A 1030 -14.30 36.33 18.62
N ASN A 1031 -13.22 37.04 18.95
CA ASN A 1031 -11.87 36.50 19.10
C ASN A 1031 -11.44 35.62 17.90
N LEU A 1032 -11.67 36.12 16.68
CA LEU A 1032 -11.32 35.40 15.46
C LEU A 1032 -9.81 35.45 15.24
N GLY A 1033 -9.20 34.28 15.02
CA GLY A 1033 -7.80 34.21 14.62
C GLY A 1033 -7.60 34.75 13.21
N LYS A 1034 -6.44 35.36 12.96
CA LYS A 1034 -5.94 35.69 11.62
C LYS A 1034 -4.74 34.77 11.29
N PRO A 1035 -4.55 34.37 10.03
CA PRO A 1035 -3.45 33.52 9.60
C PRO A 1035 -2.07 34.01 10.02
#